data_AF-A0A6J1NLH4-F1
#
_entry.id   AF-A0A6J1NLH4-F1
#
_cell.length_a   1.000
_cell.length_b   1.000
_cell.length_c   1.000
_cell.angle_alpha   90.00
_cell.angle_beta   90.00
_cell.angle_gamma   90.00
#
_symmetry.space_group_name_H-M   'P 1'
#
loop_
_entity.id
_entity.type
_entity.pdbx_description
1 polymer ?
#
loop_
_entity_poly.entity_id
_entity_poly.type
_entity_poly.pdbx_seq_one_letter_code
_entity_poly.pdbx_strand_id
1 'polypeptide(L)'
;MIRSYVDGTGSSDAYTLYHWGAVDVFCYFSHHFVTVPPLGWINVAHQHGVKVLGTVITEWTSGAALWERILASEQQSQDFASALVAIAQALHFDGWLLNVENKISKPQQLLQFVRQLRQSLHRELEAPLLLWYDSVTVDGHLSWQNGLNHKNKAFFDASDGLFTNYSWSEQDVRSSAELAGERVGDLYVGVDVWGRNFYGGGQFNTQQAVQVVHKHGCSLALFAPAWTHEALSEEADDVNSVVSAQELDQYDKFLLRDRALWCSLWPFLCTKLPDHLPFQTSFCRGQGKKRRLYGEVICPVPWYNLRHMQYQPNSALGPHGYLLSTRDNILGLSRLGLLQNKTGILRCRRSLKENSKVEFAERTNSEVSITVKTDSLTIITQEETKEVEITSNDSKSSTTKTKIIDVLRNLFRAKGTKITENKSGAMKRKLSLDAEEKRELIDTAEEIQRKDSTENEIHEISGRSMIQMSVNLRLRDKTEKTRYALAYVSGELQCLEPFFEDSFLGGSCLKINPSDEVCTEHRHSRLFHCDFLCEESLIACVVTKRMLGHEDQFLNVRLHLQGNSESYKKAVLVGRDIPRGHEHEQATAADVVNLYPLSDADDAHFREMQKYMVLHEPDFYVSVANAYGWRVRYYQLELPQSRVTSVSVQAGLPQGPVLLGHFGLCARRVPRSTASDGTSRS
;
A
#
# COMPACT_ATOMS: atom_id res chain seq x y z
N MET A 1 19.44 19.79 6.24
CA MET A 1 17.98 19.61 6.15
C MET A 1 17.50 19.45 4.71
N ILE A 2 17.71 20.39 3.78
CA ILE A 2 17.17 20.28 2.39
C ILE A 2 17.59 18.98 1.67
N ARG A 3 18.85 18.54 1.78
CA ARG A 3 19.35 17.31 1.12
C ARG A 3 18.52 16.05 1.42
N SER A 4 18.08 15.81 2.67
CA SER A 4 17.35 14.57 3.01
C SER A 4 15.97 14.47 2.37
N TYR A 5 15.36 15.58 1.94
CA TYR A 5 14.07 15.57 1.23
C TYR A 5 14.20 15.25 -0.27
N VAL A 6 15.40 15.37 -0.84
CA VAL A 6 15.68 15.14 -2.26
C VAL A 6 16.47 13.85 -2.47
N ASP A 7 17.51 13.65 -1.65
CA ASP A 7 18.44 12.52 -1.74
C ASP A 7 17.96 11.29 -0.96
N GLY A 8 16.98 11.48 -0.06
CA GLY A 8 16.37 10.42 0.75
C GLY A 8 17.07 10.20 2.09
N THR A 9 16.96 8.99 2.64
CA THR A 9 17.50 8.62 3.95
C THR A 9 18.26 7.29 3.90
N GLY A 10 19.03 6.99 4.96
CA GLY A 10 19.70 5.70 5.17
C GLY A 10 18.84 4.65 5.88
N SER A 11 17.53 4.89 6.04
CA SER A 11 16.57 3.89 6.52
C SER A 11 16.11 3.04 5.33
N SER A 12 15.78 1.77 5.54
CA SER A 12 15.18 0.88 4.52
C SER A 12 13.84 0.30 4.97
N ASP A 13 13.26 0.87 6.03
CA ASP A 13 12.06 0.46 6.74
C ASP A 13 10.99 1.58 6.79
N ALA A 14 11.26 2.70 6.13
CA ALA A 14 10.32 3.81 5.99
C ALA A 14 9.06 3.42 5.19
N TYR A 15 7.96 4.10 5.48
CA TYR A 15 6.70 3.87 4.77
C TYR A 15 6.82 4.19 3.27
N THR A 16 6.36 3.24 2.44
CA THR A 16 6.18 3.41 1.00
C THR A 16 4.73 3.13 0.63
N LEU A 17 4.05 4.09 0.02
CA LEU A 17 2.88 3.77 -0.79
C LEU A 17 3.39 3.17 -2.10
N TYR A 18 2.92 1.97 -2.44
CA TYR A 18 3.27 1.30 -3.69
C TYR A 18 2.05 0.78 -4.45
N HIS A 19 0.87 1.02 -3.91
CA HIS A 19 -0.44 0.66 -4.47
C HIS A 19 -0.99 1.75 -5.42
N TRP A 20 -0.10 2.50 -6.08
CA TRP A 20 -0.43 3.60 -7.00
C TRP A 20 -1.42 3.21 -8.11
N GLY A 21 -1.41 1.94 -8.52
CA GLY A 21 -2.38 1.40 -9.47
C GLY A 21 -3.83 1.41 -8.99
N ALA A 22 -4.14 1.77 -7.74
CA ALA A 22 -5.50 1.94 -7.21
C ALA A 22 -5.77 3.35 -6.65
N VAL A 23 -5.02 4.35 -7.10
CA VAL A 23 -5.11 5.75 -6.62
C VAL A 23 -5.19 6.68 -7.82
N ASP A 24 -6.23 7.50 -7.91
CA ASP A 24 -6.36 8.53 -8.96
C ASP A 24 -5.76 9.88 -8.52
N VAL A 25 -5.90 10.21 -7.23
CA VAL A 25 -5.44 11.45 -6.61
C VAL A 25 -4.79 11.15 -5.26
N PHE A 26 -3.59 11.69 -5.03
CA PHE A 26 -2.84 11.59 -3.79
C PHE A 26 -2.73 12.98 -3.13
N CYS A 27 -3.39 13.17 -1.99
CA CYS A 27 -3.30 14.41 -1.22
C CYS A 27 -2.18 14.31 -0.17
N TYR A 28 -1.14 15.13 -0.29
CA TYR A 28 -0.10 15.20 0.73
C TYR A 28 -0.56 16.12 1.87
N PHE A 29 -0.93 15.49 2.99
CA PHE A 29 -1.60 16.14 4.11
C PHE A 29 -0.67 16.44 5.29
N SER A 30 -0.81 17.61 5.90
CA SER A 30 -0.26 17.94 7.21
C SER A 30 -1.05 19.09 7.86
N HIS A 31 -0.79 19.40 9.12
CA HIS A 31 -1.40 20.52 9.84
C HIS A 31 -0.65 21.86 9.66
N HIS A 32 0.25 21.97 8.68
CA HIS A 32 0.87 23.24 8.31
C HIS A 32 0.00 24.03 7.33
N PHE A 33 -0.15 25.35 7.58
CA PHE A 33 -1.05 26.24 6.83
C PHE A 33 -1.03 26.03 5.31
N VAL A 34 0.16 25.97 4.73
CA VAL A 34 0.38 25.51 3.35
C VAL A 34 1.34 24.33 3.40
N THR A 35 0.84 23.16 3.03
CA THR A 35 1.61 21.92 2.92
C THR A 35 1.91 21.63 1.46
N VAL A 36 3.19 21.75 1.10
CA VAL A 36 3.70 21.43 -0.24
C VAL A 36 4.11 19.95 -0.31
N PRO A 37 3.69 19.18 -1.32
CA PRO A 37 4.12 17.79 -1.48
C PRO A 37 5.63 17.67 -1.75
N PRO A 38 6.37 16.75 -1.12
CA PRO A 38 7.80 16.56 -1.41
C PRO A 38 8.01 15.98 -2.81
N LEU A 39 9.07 16.42 -3.51
CA LEU A 39 9.40 16.00 -4.88
C LEU A 39 9.46 14.46 -5.07
N GLY A 40 9.89 13.71 -4.06
CA GLY A 40 9.91 12.24 -4.11
C GLY A 40 8.51 11.63 -4.26
N TRP A 41 7.49 12.23 -3.66
CA TRP A 41 6.09 11.83 -3.76
C TRP A 41 5.45 12.30 -5.07
N ILE A 42 5.75 13.53 -5.50
CA ILE A 42 5.31 14.07 -6.80
C ILE A 42 5.78 13.16 -7.94
N ASN A 43 7.10 12.93 -8.03
CA ASN A 43 7.71 12.16 -9.11
C ASN A 43 7.15 10.74 -9.21
N VAL A 44 7.01 10.02 -8.09
CA VAL A 44 6.53 8.62 -8.12
C VAL A 44 5.05 8.54 -8.45
N ALA A 45 4.22 9.47 -7.97
CA ALA A 45 2.80 9.54 -8.30
C ALA A 45 2.60 9.83 -9.80
N HIS A 46 3.28 10.86 -10.32
CA HIS A 46 3.25 11.22 -11.74
C HIS A 46 3.76 10.11 -12.67
N GLN A 47 4.78 9.35 -12.25
CA GLN A 47 5.24 8.16 -12.99
C GLN A 47 4.17 7.05 -13.10
N HIS A 48 3.18 7.03 -12.21
CA HIS A 48 2.00 6.16 -12.29
C HIS A 48 0.74 6.91 -12.79
N GLY A 49 0.89 8.14 -13.28
CA GLY A 49 -0.19 9.01 -13.76
C GLY A 49 -1.15 9.51 -12.66
N VAL A 50 -0.76 9.47 -11.40
CA VAL A 50 -1.58 9.86 -10.25
C VAL A 50 -1.40 11.35 -9.95
N LYS A 51 -2.50 12.11 -9.86
CA LYS A 51 -2.44 13.55 -9.53
C LYS A 51 -2.03 13.74 -8.07
N VAL A 52 -1.25 14.79 -7.78
CA VAL A 52 -0.76 15.11 -6.43
C VAL A 52 -1.25 16.48 -5.99
N LEU A 53 -1.93 16.53 -4.85
CA LEU A 53 -2.41 17.78 -4.27
C LEU A 53 -1.61 18.16 -3.03
N GLY A 54 -1.28 19.45 -2.90
CA GLY A 54 -0.92 20.04 -1.63
C GLY A 54 -2.15 20.25 -0.74
N THR A 55 -1.93 20.62 0.52
CA THR A 55 -3.02 20.96 1.44
C THR A 55 -2.90 22.41 1.91
N VAL A 56 -3.97 23.18 1.81
CA VAL A 56 -4.12 24.45 2.53
C VAL A 56 -5.09 24.21 3.68
N ILE A 57 -4.61 24.33 4.91
CA ILE A 57 -5.41 24.10 6.12
C ILE A 57 -5.37 25.31 7.05
N THR A 58 -6.52 25.73 7.56
CA THR A 58 -6.61 26.80 8.57
C THR A 58 -7.43 26.33 9.74
N GLU A 59 -6.90 26.42 10.96
CA GLU A 59 -7.51 25.85 12.15
C GLU A 59 -7.71 26.93 13.23
N TRP A 60 -8.78 26.81 14.03
CA TRP A 60 -8.99 27.57 15.26
C TRP A 60 -8.98 29.12 15.08
N THR A 61 -8.59 29.85 16.13
CA THR A 61 -8.58 31.33 16.18
C THR A 61 -7.53 31.95 15.27
N SER A 62 -6.37 31.30 15.09
CA SER A 62 -5.33 31.75 14.17
C SER A 62 -5.77 31.64 12.71
N GLY A 63 -6.43 30.54 12.34
CA GLY A 63 -7.06 30.37 11.02
C GLY A 63 -8.13 31.43 10.74
N ALA A 64 -8.99 31.73 11.71
CA ALA A 64 -9.99 32.79 11.56
C ALA A 64 -9.35 34.17 11.34
N ALA A 65 -8.35 34.55 12.13
CA ALA A 65 -7.62 35.81 11.99
C ALA A 65 -6.84 35.92 10.67
N LEU A 66 -6.40 34.79 10.11
CA LEU A 66 -5.74 34.72 8.81
C LEU A 66 -6.73 34.97 7.66
N TRP A 67 -7.92 34.34 7.71
CA TRP A 67 -8.98 34.59 6.73
C TRP A 67 -9.55 36.00 6.80
N GLU A 68 -9.58 36.66 7.97
CA GLU A 68 -9.94 38.09 8.05
C GLU A 68 -9.03 38.98 7.19
N ARG A 69 -7.73 38.64 7.13
CA ARG A 69 -6.73 39.35 6.33
C ARG A 69 -6.86 39.00 4.84
N ILE A 70 -6.87 37.71 4.50
CA ILE A 70 -7.00 37.24 3.11
C ILE A 70 -8.28 37.80 2.45
N LEU A 71 -9.38 37.85 3.21
CA LEU A 71 -10.68 38.38 2.77
C LEU A 71 -10.90 39.85 3.17
N ALA A 72 -9.85 40.61 3.47
CA ALA A 72 -9.97 42.04 3.77
C ALA A 72 -10.21 42.88 2.50
N SER A 73 -9.63 42.48 1.38
CA SER A 73 -9.82 43.10 0.06
C SER A 73 -9.68 42.07 -1.05
N GLU A 74 -10.25 42.37 -2.22
CA GLU A 74 -10.09 41.51 -3.40
C GLU A 74 -8.61 41.31 -3.77
N GLN A 75 -7.78 42.34 -3.67
CA GLN A 75 -6.33 42.24 -3.92
C GLN A 75 -5.68 41.17 -3.03
N GLN A 76 -5.94 41.15 -1.72
CA GLN A 76 -5.33 40.15 -0.82
C GLN A 76 -5.81 38.71 -1.12
N SER A 77 -7.05 38.56 -1.57
CA SER A 77 -7.58 37.27 -2.03
C SER A 77 -6.91 36.83 -3.34
N GLN A 78 -6.71 37.74 -4.30
CA GLN A 78 -6.03 37.49 -5.57
C GLN A 78 -4.53 37.20 -5.37
N ASP A 79 -3.85 37.94 -4.49
CA ASP A 79 -2.43 37.74 -4.17
C ASP A 79 -2.20 36.34 -3.58
N PHE A 80 -3.04 35.93 -2.62
CA PHE A 80 -2.95 34.60 -2.02
C PHE A 80 -3.26 33.48 -3.01
N ALA A 81 -4.30 33.64 -3.85
CA ALA A 81 -4.60 32.68 -4.92
C ALA A 81 -3.44 32.57 -5.92
N SER A 82 -2.84 33.69 -6.32
CA SER A 82 -1.70 33.74 -7.24
C SER A 82 -0.46 33.06 -6.65
N ALA A 83 -0.22 33.22 -5.35
CA ALA A 83 0.87 32.52 -4.66
C ALA A 83 0.67 31.00 -4.64
N LEU A 84 -0.54 30.51 -4.37
CA LEU A 84 -0.86 29.07 -4.40
C LEU A 84 -0.70 28.47 -5.81
N VAL A 85 -1.09 29.21 -6.85
CA VAL A 85 -0.89 28.80 -8.25
C VAL A 85 0.60 28.77 -8.60
N ALA A 86 1.36 29.83 -8.27
CA ALA A 86 2.79 29.91 -8.55
C ALA A 86 3.60 28.79 -7.86
N ILE A 87 3.24 28.41 -6.64
CA ILE A 87 3.87 27.28 -5.92
C ILE A 87 3.59 25.95 -6.63
N ALA A 88 2.33 25.70 -7.02
CA ALA A 88 1.93 24.48 -7.75
C ALA A 88 2.60 24.39 -9.13
N GLN A 89 2.68 25.50 -9.86
CA GLN A 89 3.30 25.60 -11.17
C GLN A 89 4.83 25.42 -11.10
N ALA A 90 5.50 26.05 -10.13
CA ALA A 90 6.97 25.99 -9.99
C ALA A 90 7.49 24.65 -9.47
N LEU A 91 6.66 23.87 -8.77
CA LEU A 91 7.01 22.55 -8.22
C LEU A 91 6.30 21.39 -8.92
N HIS A 92 5.52 21.69 -9.97
CA HIS A 92 4.79 20.74 -10.81
C HIS A 92 3.93 19.75 -10.00
N PHE A 93 2.94 20.26 -9.26
CA PHE A 93 1.87 19.43 -8.68
C PHE A 93 0.49 20.00 -8.98
N ASP A 94 -0.53 19.15 -8.92
CA ASP A 94 -1.78 19.27 -9.67
C ASP A 94 -2.88 20.09 -8.98
N GLY A 95 -2.54 20.82 -7.90
CA GLY A 95 -3.47 21.68 -7.18
C GLY A 95 -3.54 21.41 -5.67
N TRP A 96 -4.73 21.60 -5.09
CA TRP A 96 -4.88 21.81 -3.65
C TRP A 96 -6.16 21.20 -3.07
N LEU A 97 -6.04 20.61 -1.88
CA LEU A 97 -7.15 20.44 -0.93
C LEU A 97 -7.26 21.70 -0.05
N LEU A 98 -8.44 22.32 0.00
CA LEU A 98 -8.77 23.36 0.96
C LEU A 98 -9.51 22.75 2.16
N ASN A 99 -8.95 22.88 3.36
CA ASN A 99 -9.63 22.53 4.61
C ASN A 99 -9.69 23.73 5.57
N VAL A 100 -10.90 24.25 5.81
CA VAL A 100 -11.14 25.45 6.63
C VAL A 100 -11.77 25.05 7.96
N GLU A 101 -10.95 24.61 8.91
CA GLU A 101 -11.33 24.18 10.27
C GLU A 101 -11.49 25.38 11.24
N ASN A 102 -12.10 26.48 10.79
CA ASN A 102 -12.36 27.66 11.60
C ASN A 102 -13.62 28.43 11.16
N LYS A 103 -14.18 29.27 12.04
CA LYS A 103 -15.29 30.18 11.67
C LYS A 103 -14.81 31.24 10.66
N ILE A 104 -15.69 31.65 9.75
CA ILE A 104 -15.48 32.67 8.72
C ILE A 104 -16.55 33.76 8.87
N SER A 105 -16.14 35.02 8.96
CA SER A 105 -17.06 36.18 9.03
C SER A 105 -17.63 36.61 7.68
N LYS A 106 -16.88 36.32 6.60
CA LYS A 106 -17.10 36.76 5.22
C LYS A 106 -17.28 35.56 4.27
N PRO A 107 -18.29 34.69 4.47
CA PRO A 107 -18.41 33.43 3.74
C PRO A 107 -18.65 33.63 2.23
N GLN A 108 -19.28 34.73 1.83
CA GLN A 108 -19.48 35.05 0.41
C GLN A 108 -18.16 35.40 -0.29
N GLN A 109 -17.25 36.10 0.40
CA GLN A 109 -15.91 36.42 -0.08
C GLN A 109 -15.04 35.15 -0.13
N LEU A 110 -15.16 34.25 0.85
CA LEU A 110 -14.48 32.95 0.80
C LEU A 110 -14.96 32.12 -0.40
N LEU A 111 -16.27 32.04 -0.63
CA LEU A 111 -16.85 31.35 -1.79
C LEU A 111 -16.36 31.96 -3.12
N GLN A 112 -16.21 33.29 -3.18
CA GLN A 112 -15.63 33.97 -4.34
C GLN A 112 -14.13 33.67 -4.51
N PHE A 113 -13.36 33.63 -3.42
CA PHE A 113 -11.96 33.21 -3.44
C PHE A 113 -11.80 31.78 -3.97
N VAL A 114 -12.64 30.82 -3.54
CA VAL A 114 -12.60 29.43 -4.05
C VAL A 114 -12.81 29.40 -5.58
N ARG A 115 -13.79 30.15 -6.10
CA ARG A 115 -14.00 30.27 -7.56
C ARG A 115 -12.81 30.89 -8.28
N GLN A 116 -12.25 31.97 -7.73
CA GLN A 116 -11.09 32.66 -8.32
C GLN A 116 -9.85 31.77 -8.33
N LEU A 117 -9.56 31.08 -7.23
CA LEU A 117 -8.45 30.12 -7.14
C LEU A 117 -8.62 28.99 -8.15
N ARG A 118 -9.81 28.38 -8.23
CA ARG A 118 -10.11 27.35 -9.25
C ARG A 118 -9.85 27.88 -10.67
N GLN A 119 -10.41 29.04 -11.00
CA GLN A 119 -10.24 29.66 -12.32
C GLN A 119 -8.77 30.02 -12.63
N SER A 120 -7.96 30.38 -11.62
CA SER A 120 -6.53 30.62 -11.82
C SER A 120 -5.73 29.33 -11.99
N LEU A 121 -6.01 28.28 -11.20
CA LEU A 121 -5.39 26.97 -11.37
C LEU A 121 -5.64 26.42 -12.79
N HIS A 122 -6.90 26.37 -13.24
CA HIS A 122 -7.29 25.88 -14.57
C HIS A 122 -6.81 26.76 -15.75
N ARG A 123 -6.23 27.94 -15.49
CA ARG A 123 -5.57 28.76 -16.52
C ARG A 123 -4.07 28.49 -16.64
N GLU A 124 -3.42 28.13 -15.54
CA GLU A 124 -1.95 28.09 -15.41
C GLU A 124 -1.37 26.67 -15.33
N LEU A 125 -2.21 25.66 -15.07
CA LEU A 125 -1.83 24.26 -14.88
C LEU A 125 -2.58 23.33 -15.86
N GLU A 126 -1.98 22.19 -16.18
CA GLU A 126 -2.62 21.15 -16.98
C GLU A 126 -3.55 20.28 -16.11
N ALA A 127 -4.84 20.24 -16.44
CA ALA A 127 -5.87 19.45 -15.78
C ALA A 127 -5.83 19.44 -14.22
N PRO A 128 -5.75 20.60 -13.53
CA PRO A 128 -5.62 20.64 -12.07
C PRO A 128 -6.89 20.22 -11.34
N LEU A 129 -6.79 20.09 -10.01
CA LEU A 129 -7.91 19.89 -9.10
C LEU A 129 -7.84 20.84 -7.91
N LEU A 130 -8.95 21.52 -7.64
CA LEU A 130 -9.25 22.16 -6.35
C LEU A 130 -10.32 21.34 -5.62
N LEU A 131 -9.95 20.68 -4.53
CA LEU A 131 -10.89 19.94 -3.68
C LEU A 131 -11.27 20.75 -2.44
N TRP A 132 -12.55 20.70 -2.08
CA TRP A 132 -13.09 21.36 -0.89
C TRP A 132 -13.42 20.33 0.20
N TYR A 133 -12.89 20.50 1.42
CA TYR A 133 -13.28 19.66 2.56
C TYR A 133 -14.57 20.20 3.22
N ASP A 134 -15.50 19.30 3.53
CA ASP A 134 -16.78 19.54 4.19
C ASP A 134 -16.63 20.10 5.62
N SER A 135 -16.31 21.39 5.72
CA SER A 135 -15.97 22.10 6.96
C SER A 135 -16.89 23.29 7.25
N VAL A 136 -16.69 24.44 6.60
CA VAL A 136 -17.55 25.62 6.78
C VAL A 136 -18.77 25.62 5.87
N THR A 137 -19.91 26.03 6.42
CA THR A 137 -21.15 26.25 5.67
C THR A 137 -21.13 27.59 4.92
N VAL A 138 -22.09 27.78 4.00
CA VAL A 138 -22.37 29.07 3.34
C VAL A 138 -22.68 30.22 4.31
N ASP A 139 -23.00 29.92 5.56
CA ASP A 139 -23.21 30.89 6.64
C ASP A 139 -21.92 31.22 7.42
N GLY A 140 -20.78 30.64 7.01
CA GLY A 140 -19.46 30.84 7.64
C GLY A 140 -19.25 30.09 8.96
N HIS A 141 -20.16 29.19 9.33
CA HIS A 141 -20.03 28.37 10.53
C HIS A 141 -19.24 27.09 10.23
N LEU A 142 -18.24 26.78 11.04
CA LEU A 142 -17.60 25.46 11.04
C LEU A 142 -18.61 24.43 11.53
N SER A 143 -19.05 23.56 10.63
CA SER A 143 -20.00 22.48 10.90
C SER A 143 -19.88 21.46 9.77
N TRP A 144 -19.10 20.40 10.01
CA TRP A 144 -19.05 19.25 9.11
C TRP A 144 -20.46 18.68 8.90
N GLN A 145 -20.86 18.44 7.65
CA GLN A 145 -22.18 17.91 7.32
C GLN A 145 -22.20 16.38 7.21
N ASN A 146 -21.03 15.75 7.07
CA ASN A 146 -20.85 14.33 6.76
C ASN A 146 -21.47 13.94 5.41
N GLY A 147 -21.53 14.88 4.47
CA GLY A 147 -22.22 14.69 3.20
C GLY A 147 -22.44 15.99 2.43
N LEU A 148 -22.87 15.88 1.18
CA LEU A 148 -23.25 17.01 0.33
C LEU A 148 -24.70 17.42 0.64
N ASN A 149 -24.92 18.67 1.04
CA ASN A 149 -26.26 19.23 1.24
C ASN A 149 -26.29 20.74 0.93
N HIS A 150 -27.47 21.38 1.06
CA HIS A 150 -27.66 22.80 0.74
C HIS A 150 -26.70 23.77 1.46
N LYS A 151 -26.11 23.39 2.60
CA LYS A 151 -25.18 24.22 3.37
C LYS A 151 -23.74 24.24 2.84
N ASN A 152 -23.34 23.24 2.06
CA ASN A 152 -21.99 23.14 1.48
C ASN A 152 -21.99 23.00 -0.06
N LYS A 153 -23.15 22.76 -0.71
CA LYS A 153 -23.27 22.63 -2.17
C LYS A 153 -22.68 23.82 -2.93
N ALA A 154 -22.81 25.04 -2.43
CA ALA A 154 -22.22 26.21 -3.10
C ALA A 154 -20.68 26.10 -3.23
N PHE A 155 -19.99 25.49 -2.26
CA PHE A 155 -18.55 25.22 -2.35
C PHE A 155 -18.25 24.08 -3.32
N PHE A 156 -19.05 23.00 -3.32
CA PHE A 156 -18.95 21.93 -4.32
C PHE A 156 -19.12 22.47 -5.76
N ASP A 157 -20.07 23.38 -5.97
CA ASP A 157 -20.29 24.05 -7.27
C ASP A 157 -19.17 25.06 -7.62
N ALA A 158 -18.36 25.47 -6.64
CA ALA A 158 -17.22 26.37 -6.82
C ALA A 158 -15.86 25.65 -6.95
N SER A 159 -15.79 24.36 -6.59
CA SER A 159 -14.60 23.51 -6.61
C SER A 159 -14.70 22.39 -7.66
N ASP A 160 -13.60 21.69 -7.92
CA ASP A 160 -13.60 20.51 -8.81
C ASP A 160 -14.20 19.27 -8.14
N GLY A 161 -14.17 19.21 -6.80
CA GLY A 161 -14.87 18.18 -6.03
C GLY A 161 -14.99 18.51 -4.55
N LEU A 162 -15.76 17.69 -3.83
CA LEU A 162 -15.98 17.81 -2.39
C LEU A 162 -15.57 16.53 -1.66
N PHE A 163 -14.75 16.68 -0.63
CA PHE A 163 -14.35 15.64 0.31
C PHE A 163 -15.27 15.73 1.55
N THR A 164 -16.11 14.72 1.79
CA THR A 164 -17.01 14.71 2.97
C THR A 164 -16.27 14.40 4.26
N ASN A 165 -16.73 14.93 5.39
CA ASN A 165 -16.26 14.46 6.70
C ASN A 165 -16.66 12.98 6.95
N TYR A 166 -15.99 12.33 7.90
CA TYR A 166 -16.03 10.88 8.09
C TYR A 166 -17.29 10.34 8.79
N SER A 167 -17.99 11.14 9.59
CA SER A 167 -19.03 10.64 10.52
C SER A 167 -20.41 10.43 9.88
N TRP A 168 -20.46 9.84 8.69
CA TRP A 168 -21.66 9.66 7.88
C TRP A 168 -22.43 8.36 8.16
N SER A 169 -23.72 8.36 7.82
CA SER A 169 -24.57 7.18 7.66
C SER A 169 -24.77 6.82 6.18
N GLU A 170 -25.26 5.62 5.89
CA GLU A 170 -25.63 5.22 4.51
C GLU A 170 -26.68 6.16 3.89
N GLN A 171 -27.56 6.76 4.71
CA GLN A 171 -28.55 7.74 4.25
C GLN A 171 -27.90 9.06 3.85
N ASP A 172 -26.82 9.48 4.53
CA ASP A 172 -26.05 10.68 4.16
C ASP A 172 -25.30 10.44 2.84
N VAL A 173 -24.65 9.28 2.68
CA VAL A 173 -24.01 8.88 1.42
C VAL A 173 -25.03 8.86 0.27
N ARG A 174 -26.17 8.22 0.47
CA ARG A 174 -27.25 8.13 -0.53
C ARG A 174 -27.75 9.51 -0.95
N SER A 175 -28.14 10.35 0.01
CA SER A 175 -28.70 11.68 -0.28
C SER A 175 -27.65 12.63 -0.88
N SER A 176 -26.38 12.47 -0.50
CA SER A 176 -25.26 13.19 -1.14
C SER A 176 -25.09 12.78 -2.60
N ALA A 177 -25.17 11.48 -2.92
CA ALA A 177 -25.09 10.98 -4.29
C ALA A 177 -26.27 11.49 -5.15
N GLU A 178 -27.49 11.40 -4.62
CA GLU A 178 -28.70 11.92 -5.25
C GLU A 178 -28.61 13.44 -5.52
N LEU A 179 -27.97 14.22 -4.63
CA LEU A 179 -27.76 15.66 -4.82
C LEU A 179 -26.57 16.02 -5.73
N ALA A 180 -25.55 15.15 -5.82
CA ALA A 180 -24.41 15.34 -6.70
C ALA A 180 -24.79 15.10 -8.18
N GLY A 181 -25.73 14.19 -8.45
CA GLY A 181 -26.26 13.93 -9.78
C GLY A 181 -25.17 13.51 -10.76
N GLU A 182 -25.04 14.22 -11.89
CA GLU A 182 -24.01 13.95 -12.90
C GLU A 182 -22.58 14.11 -12.36
N ARG A 183 -22.38 14.86 -11.26
CA ARG A 183 -21.09 15.05 -10.58
C ARG A 183 -20.84 14.05 -9.44
N VAL A 184 -21.51 12.89 -9.42
CA VAL A 184 -21.31 11.87 -8.37
C VAL A 184 -19.85 11.38 -8.26
N GLY A 185 -19.08 11.40 -9.36
CA GLY A 185 -17.63 11.12 -9.36
C GLY A 185 -16.78 12.19 -8.68
N ASP A 186 -17.26 13.43 -8.56
CA ASP A 186 -16.58 14.55 -7.89
C ASP A 186 -16.87 14.58 -6.37
N LEU A 187 -17.77 13.70 -5.90
CA LEU A 187 -18.11 13.53 -4.49
C LEU A 187 -17.22 12.44 -3.88
N TYR A 188 -16.18 12.86 -3.16
CA TYR A 188 -15.25 11.98 -2.47
C TYR A 188 -15.74 11.75 -1.04
N VAL A 189 -16.35 10.59 -0.77
CA VAL A 189 -16.81 10.27 0.57
C VAL A 189 -15.62 9.90 1.45
N GLY A 190 -15.46 10.63 2.57
CA GLY A 190 -14.36 10.45 3.51
C GLY A 190 -14.41 9.11 4.24
N VAL A 191 -13.30 8.38 4.24
CA VAL A 191 -13.14 7.07 4.88
C VAL A 191 -11.96 7.10 5.85
N ASP A 192 -12.21 7.21 7.16
CA ASP A 192 -11.14 7.23 8.17
C ASP A 192 -10.61 5.81 8.45
N VAL A 193 -9.42 5.51 7.93
CA VAL A 193 -8.76 4.20 8.14
C VAL A 193 -8.38 3.99 9.62
N TRP A 194 -8.31 5.04 10.44
CA TRP A 194 -8.12 4.88 11.89
C TRP A 194 -9.40 4.53 12.65
N GLY A 195 -10.58 4.74 12.04
CA GLY A 195 -11.87 4.30 12.58
C GLY A 195 -12.51 5.20 13.64
N ARG A 196 -12.11 6.47 13.75
CA ARG A 196 -12.60 7.41 14.77
C ARG A 196 -14.06 7.80 14.50
N ASN A 197 -14.99 7.26 15.31
CA ASN A 197 -16.44 7.46 15.18
C ASN A 197 -17.00 7.11 13.77
N PHE A 198 -16.37 6.13 13.10
CA PHE A 198 -16.57 5.87 11.67
C PHE A 198 -17.53 4.69 11.37
N TYR A 199 -18.09 4.67 10.15
CA TYR A 199 -18.85 3.52 9.62
C TYR A 199 -17.94 2.28 9.52
N GLY A 200 -18.43 1.10 9.90
CA GLY A 200 -17.62 -0.13 10.00
C GLY A 200 -16.51 -0.14 11.07
N GLY A 201 -15.99 1.03 11.48
CA GLY A 201 -14.97 1.17 12.52
C GLY A 201 -13.52 1.21 12.02
N GLY A 202 -13.29 1.43 10.72
CA GLY A 202 -11.96 1.61 10.11
C GLY A 202 -11.07 0.37 10.20
N GLN A 203 -9.75 0.55 10.22
CA GLN A 203 -8.75 -0.52 10.34
C GLN A 203 -8.96 -1.59 9.26
N PHE A 204 -8.89 -2.88 9.61
CA PHE A 204 -9.26 -3.97 8.69
C PHE A 204 -10.76 -4.05 8.37
N ASN A 205 -11.62 -3.33 9.08
CA ASN A 205 -13.04 -3.18 8.75
C ASN A 205 -13.30 -2.07 7.70
N THR A 206 -12.29 -1.32 7.25
CA THR A 206 -12.42 -0.22 6.26
C THR A 206 -13.21 -0.65 5.01
N GLN A 207 -13.07 -1.90 4.57
CA GLN A 207 -13.81 -2.48 3.46
C GLN A 207 -15.34 -2.30 3.58
N GLN A 208 -15.91 -2.35 4.80
CA GLN A 208 -17.36 -2.22 5.02
C GLN A 208 -17.87 -0.83 4.63
N ALA A 209 -17.11 0.22 4.92
CA ALA A 209 -17.46 1.58 4.51
C ALA A 209 -17.26 1.78 3.01
N VAL A 210 -16.15 1.25 2.46
CA VAL A 210 -15.86 1.30 1.02
C VAL A 210 -16.96 0.63 0.19
N GLN A 211 -17.52 -0.50 0.65
CA GLN A 211 -18.66 -1.18 0.02
C GLN A 211 -19.90 -0.28 -0.06
N VAL A 212 -20.24 0.45 1.01
CA VAL A 212 -21.41 1.35 1.04
C VAL A 212 -21.22 2.52 0.07
N VAL A 213 -20.04 3.14 0.05
CA VAL A 213 -19.75 4.25 -0.86
C VAL A 213 -19.79 3.78 -2.33
N HIS A 214 -19.12 2.66 -2.64
CA HIS A 214 -19.09 2.07 -3.97
C HIS A 214 -20.48 1.69 -4.49
N LYS A 215 -21.35 1.14 -3.63
CA LYS A 215 -22.76 0.82 -3.94
C LYS A 215 -23.56 2.04 -4.42
N HIS A 216 -23.19 3.25 -3.98
CA HIS A 216 -23.82 4.51 -4.38
C HIS A 216 -23.13 5.22 -5.56
N GLY A 217 -22.05 4.64 -6.12
CA GLY A 217 -21.33 5.20 -7.28
C GLY A 217 -20.46 6.42 -6.96
N CYS A 218 -20.28 6.76 -5.69
CA CYS A 218 -19.45 7.89 -5.26
C CYS A 218 -17.95 7.54 -5.28
N SER A 219 -17.11 8.57 -5.37
CA SER A 219 -15.67 8.45 -5.18
C SER A 219 -15.30 8.27 -3.70
N LEU A 220 -14.09 7.75 -3.46
CA LEU A 220 -13.57 7.40 -2.14
C LEU A 220 -12.41 8.33 -1.74
N ALA A 221 -12.45 8.88 -0.52
CA ALA A 221 -11.31 9.57 0.08
C ALA A 221 -10.78 8.79 1.29
N LEU A 222 -9.78 7.93 1.07
CA LEU A 222 -9.13 7.16 2.13
C LEU A 222 -8.21 8.06 2.98
N PHE A 223 -8.64 8.40 4.20
CA PHE A 223 -7.85 9.20 5.13
C PHE A 223 -6.88 8.34 5.95
N ALA A 224 -5.61 8.76 5.98
CA ALA A 224 -4.50 8.14 6.71
C ALA A 224 -4.37 6.61 6.56
N PRO A 225 -4.27 6.07 5.31
CA PRO A 225 -4.04 4.65 5.07
C PRO A 225 -2.69 4.14 5.63
N ALA A 226 -1.75 5.04 5.95
CA ALA A 226 -0.49 4.74 6.63
C ALA A 226 -0.65 4.13 8.03
N TRP A 227 -1.88 4.04 8.57
CA TRP A 227 -2.25 3.21 9.73
C TRP A 227 -1.62 1.80 9.71
N THR A 228 -1.42 1.21 8.53
CA THR A 228 -0.78 -0.11 8.34
C THR A 228 0.65 -0.17 8.88
N HIS A 229 1.35 0.97 8.91
CA HIS A 229 2.69 1.18 9.44
C HIS A 229 2.64 1.88 10.81
N GLU A 230 1.96 3.02 10.89
CA GLU A 230 1.96 3.93 12.04
C GLU A 230 1.33 3.33 13.31
N ALA A 231 0.33 2.46 13.15
CA ALA A 231 -0.34 1.79 14.26
C ALA A 231 0.17 0.35 14.47
N LEU A 232 1.38 0.00 14.02
CA LEU A 232 1.97 -1.32 14.29
C LEU A 232 2.36 -1.45 15.76
N SER A 233 1.77 -2.45 16.44
CA SER A 233 1.99 -2.74 17.85
C SER A 233 2.57 -4.14 18.02
N GLU A 234 3.58 -4.26 18.88
CA GLU A 234 4.18 -5.54 19.31
C GLU A 234 3.50 -6.10 20.58
N GLU A 235 2.58 -5.34 21.19
CA GLU A 235 1.81 -5.82 22.34
C GLU A 235 0.82 -6.90 21.88
N ALA A 236 1.03 -8.15 22.32
CA ALA A 236 0.25 -9.29 21.87
C ALA A 236 -1.27 -9.15 22.10
N ASP A 237 -1.69 -8.34 23.08
CA ASP A 237 -3.09 -8.05 23.38
C ASP A 237 -3.72 -6.90 22.58
N ASP A 238 -2.91 -6.11 21.86
CA ASP A 238 -3.37 -5.02 20.99
C ASP A 238 -4.07 -5.58 19.73
N VAL A 239 -5.15 -4.93 19.30
CA VAL A 239 -5.91 -5.25 18.07
C VAL A 239 -5.10 -5.02 16.79
N ASN A 240 -4.11 -4.13 16.84
CA ASN A 240 -3.23 -3.79 15.74
C ASN A 240 -1.97 -4.71 15.66
N SER A 241 -1.76 -5.60 16.63
CA SER A 241 -0.71 -6.62 16.55
C SER A 241 -1.03 -7.67 15.49
N VAL A 242 0.01 -8.32 14.94
CA VAL A 242 -0.14 -9.44 14.01
C VAL A 242 0.03 -10.75 14.78
N VAL A 243 -1.04 -11.53 14.89
CA VAL A 243 -1.02 -12.79 15.64
C VAL A 243 -0.16 -13.83 14.92
N SER A 244 0.59 -14.62 15.69
CA SER A 244 1.49 -15.69 15.20
C SER A 244 2.64 -15.23 14.29
N ALA A 245 3.01 -13.94 14.32
CA ALA A 245 4.06 -13.36 13.47
C ALA A 245 5.44 -13.26 14.14
N GLN A 246 5.82 -14.20 15.02
CA GLN A 246 7.10 -14.15 15.76
C GLN A 246 8.34 -14.31 14.87
N GLU A 247 8.19 -14.88 13.66
CA GLU A 247 9.26 -15.05 12.68
C GLU A 247 9.47 -13.84 11.74
N LEU A 248 8.57 -12.85 11.78
CA LEU A 248 8.63 -11.66 10.94
C LEU A 248 9.30 -10.48 11.68
N ASP A 249 10.08 -9.69 10.94
CA ASP A 249 10.53 -8.39 11.45
C ASP A 249 9.40 -7.33 11.38
N GLN A 250 9.66 -6.14 11.93
CA GLN A 250 8.67 -5.07 12.01
C GLN A 250 8.22 -4.57 10.62
N TYR A 251 9.13 -4.58 9.63
CA TYR A 251 8.82 -4.14 8.27
C TYR A 251 8.02 -5.19 7.52
N ASP A 252 8.34 -6.48 7.67
CA ASP A 252 7.55 -7.59 7.12
C ASP A 252 6.13 -7.64 7.70
N LYS A 253 5.96 -7.35 9.01
CA LYS A 253 4.63 -7.17 9.61
C LYS A 253 3.87 -6.00 8.98
N PHE A 254 4.51 -4.86 8.75
CA PHE A 254 3.93 -3.74 8.00
C PHE A 254 3.48 -4.18 6.59
N LEU A 255 4.37 -4.81 5.80
CA LEU A 255 4.04 -5.26 4.44
C LEU A 255 2.88 -6.27 4.41
N LEU A 256 2.75 -7.11 5.44
CA LEU A 256 1.63 -8.03 5.60
C LEU A 256 0.32 -7.28 5.89
N ARG A 257 0.34 -6.31 6.81
CA ARG A 257 -0.81 -5.47 7.14
C ARG A 257 -1.26 -4.62 5.95
N ASP A 258 -0.31 -4.03 5.24
CA ASP A 258 -0.56 -3.18 4.09
C ASP A 258 -1.21 -3.96 2.95
N ARG A 259 -0.65 -5.13 2.60
CA ARG A 259 -1.29 -6.03 1.62
C ARG A 259 -2.68 -6.46 2.06
N ALA A 260 -2.88 -6.79 3.34
CA ALA A 260 -4.18 -7.22 3.86
C ALA A 260 -5.24 -6.11 3.76
N LEU A 261 -4.87 -4.86 4.07
CA LEU A 261 -5.74 -3.71 3.86
C LEU A 261 -6.03 -3.53 2.35
N TRP A 262 -5.03 -3.27 1.53
CA TRP A 262 -5.23 -2.92 0.11
C TRP A 262 -5.90 -4.03 -0.70
N CYS A 263 -5.60 -5.31 -0.44
CA CYS A 263 -6.31 -6.42 -1.10
C CYS A 263 -7.79 -6.52 -0.68
N SER A 264 -8.17 -6.03 0.51
CA SER A 264 -9.59 -5.94 0.89
C SER A 264 -10.32 -4.81 0.16
N LEU A 265 -9.63 -3.72 -0.16
CA LEU A 265 -10.23 -2.55 -0.83
C LEU A 265 -10.27 -2.70 -2.35
N TRP A 266 -9.25 -3.31 -2.96
CA TRP A 266 -9.07 -3.42 -4.42
C TRP A 266 -10.30 -3.83 -5.23
N PRO A 267 -11.18 -4.76 -4.78
CA PRO A 267 -12.39 -5.14 -5.52
C PRO A 267 -13.39 -3.99 -5.77
N PHE A 268 -13.26 -2.87 -5.06
CA PHE A 268 -14.13 -1.70 -5.15
C PHE A 268 -13.45 -0.48 -5.80
N LEU A 269 -12.17 -0.63 -6.21
CA LEU A 269 -11.34 0.43 -6.76
C LEU A 269 -11.10 0.21 -8.26
N CYS A 270 -11.02 1.30 -9.03
CA CYS A 270 -10.55 1.23 -10.40
C CYS A 270 -9.04 0.96 -10.42
N THR A 271 -8.58 0.13 -11.36
CA THR A 271 -7.15 -0.15 -11.53
C THR A 271 -6.58 0.69 -12.67
N LYS A 272 -5.63 1.57 -12.35
CA LYS A 272 -4.94 2.42 -13.31
C LYS A 272 -3.93 1.62 -14.13
N LEU A 273 -4.01 1.78 -15.45
CA LEU A 273 -3.29 0.97 -16.44
C LEU A 273 -2.10 1.76 -17.01
N PRO A 274 -0.88 1.18 -17.08
CA PRO A 274 0.14 1.69 -17.97
C PRO A 274 -0.21 1.34 -19.43
N ASP A 275 -0.11 2.34 -20.30
CA ASP A 275 -0.60 2.34 -21.70
C ASP A 275 0.48 2.82 -22.70
N HIS A 276 1.45 3.60 -22.25
CA HIS A 276 2.57 4.09 -23.06
C HIS A 276 3.75 3.11 -23.18
N LEU A 277 4.41 3.13 -24.35
CA LEU A 277 5.67 2.44 -24.64
C LEU A 277 6.78 3.46 -24.97
N PRO A 278 8.05 3.19 -24.62
CA PRO A 278 8.54 2.00 -23.91
C PRO A 278 8.14 1.97 -22.43
N PHE A 279 7.75 0.80 -21.95
CA PHE A 279 7.45 0.52 -20.54
C PHE A 279 8.57 -0.34 -19.94
N GLN A 280 9.06 0.00 -18.75
CA GLN A 280 10.05 -0.82 -18.06
C GLN A 280 9.97 -0.69 -16.53
N THR A 281 10.27 -1.79 -15.82
CA THR A 281 10.45 -1.80 -14.36
C THR A 281 11.36 -2.92 -13.90
N SER A 282 12.17 -2.64 -12.87
CA SER A 282 12.92 -3.62 -12.09
C SER A 282 12.31 -3.91 -10.72
N PHE A 283 11.06 -3.46 -10.50
CA PHE A 283 10.32 -3.66 -9.25
C PHE A 283 11.02 -3.05 -8.03
N CYS A 284 11.89 -2.06 -8.24
CA CYS A 284 12.52 -1.31 -7.17
C CYS A 284 11.46 -0.51 -6.40
N ARG A 285 11.35 -0.72 -5.08
CA ARG A 285 10.41 -0.01 -4.18
C ARG A 285 10.87 1.41 -3.82
N GLY A 286 11.95 1.90 -4.43
CA GLY A 286 12.61 3.14 -3.99
C GLY A 286 13.36 2.97 -2.67
N GLN A 287 13.70 1.74 -2.28
CA GLN A 287 14.44 1.42 -1.06
C GLN A 287 15.11 0.06 -1.16
N GLY A 288 16.04 -0.21 -0.25
CA GLY A 288 16.61 -1.55 -0.05
C GLY A 288 17.78 -1.58 0.92
N LYS A 289 18.20 -2.78 1.32
CA LYS A 289 19.37 -2.99 2.20
C LYS A 289 20.71 -2.65 1.52
N LYS A 290 20.72 -2.65 0.19
CA LYS A 290 21.83 -2.26 -0.71
C LYS A 290 21.24 -1.62 -1.97
N ARG A 291 22.04 -0.90 -2.76
CA ARG A 291 21.67 -0.42 -4.11
C ARG A 291 22.50 -1.13 -5.16
N ARG A 292 21.87 -1.53 -6.27
CA ARG A 292 22.51 -2.28 -7.35
C ARG A 292 22.34 -1.67 -8.74
N LEU A 293 23.31 -1.99 -9.61
CA LEU A 293 23.31 -1.72 -11.05
C LEU A 293 23.72 -3.01 -11.77
N TYR A 294 22.84 -3.57 -12.60
CA TYR A 294 23.01 -4.88 -13.26
C TYR A 294 23.43 -6.04 -12.33
N GLY A 295 22.99 -5.99 -11.07
CA GLY A 295 23.35 -6.92 -10.00
C GLY A 295 24.61 -6.55 -9.19
N GLU A 296 25.45 -5.63 -9.67
CA GLU A 296 26.60 -5.12 -8.92
C GLU A 296 26.16 -4.24 -7.75
N VAL A 297 26.75 -4.42 -6.57
CA VAL A 297 26.48 -3.57 -5.40
C VAL A 297 27.23 -2.25 -5.53
N ILE A 298 26.53 -1.19 -5.92
CA ILE A 298 27.06 0.18 -6.03
C ILE A 298 26.92 0.97 -4.72
N CYS A 299 26.02 0.56 -3.82
CA CYS A 299 25.93 1.12 -2.47
C CYS A 299 25.70 -0.04 -1.47
N PRO A 300 26.63 -0.32 -0.55
CA PRO A 300 26.55 -1.46 0.36
C PRO A 300 25.75 -1.19 1.65
N VAL A 301 25.13 -0.01 1.78
CA VAL A 301 24.35 0.39 2.96
C VAL A 301 22.84 0.51 2.66
N PRO A 302 21.97 0.41 3.68
CA PRO A 302 20.54 0.63 3.53
C PRO A 302 20.20 2.04 3.03
N TRP A 303 19.11 2.15 2.26
CA TRP A 303 18.66 3.42 1.69
C TRP A 303 17.16 3.42 1.38
N TYR A 304 16.59 4.64 1.37
CA TYR A 304 15.24 4.96 0.93
C TYR A 304 15.27 6.28 0.15
N ASN A 305 14.75 6.27 -1.08
CA ASN A 305 14.43 7.43 -1.89
C ASN A 305 13.35 7.06 -2.94
N LEU A 306 12.12 7.58 -2.75
CA LEU A 306 10.98 7.33 -3.63
C LEU A 306 11.21 7.72 -5.10
N ARG A 307 12.16 8.62 -5.41
CA ARG A 307 12.56 8.96 -6.80
C ARG A 307 13.12 7.76 -7.57
N HIS A 308 13.44 6.66 -6.88
CA HIS A 308 13.89 5.41 -7.45
C HIS A 308 12.87 4.27 -7.30
N MET A 309 11.64 4.57 -6.84
CA MET A 309 10.55 3.62 -7.00
C MET A 309 10.21 3.52 -8.49
N GLN A 310 10.03 2.30 -8.98
CA GLN A 310 9.59 1.99 -10.33
C GLN A 310 8.22 1.34 -10.30
N TYR A 311 7.61 1.15 -11.47
CA TYR A 311 6.27 0.57 -11.59
C TYR A 311 6.12 -0.75 -10.84
N GLN A 312 5.09 -0.84 -10.01
CA GLN A 312 4.80 -2.02 -9.17
C GLN A 312 3.61 -2.80 -9.72
N PRO A 313 3.46 -4.10 -9.39
CA PRO A 313 2.32 -4.89 -9.84
C PRO A 313 0.99 -4.24 -9.44
N ASN A 314 0.07 -4.07 -10.39
CA ASN A 314 -1.23 -3.39 -10.19
C ASN A 314 -2.43 -4.37 -10.16
N SER A 315 -2.18 -5.67 -10.05
CA SER A 315 -3.24 -6.66 -9.79
C SER A 315 -3.23 -7.11 -8.33
N ALA A 316 -4.41 -7.30 -7.75
CA ALA A 316 -4.57 -7.80 -6.37
C ALA A 316 -3.80 -9.11 -6.15
N LEU A 317 -2.94 -9.12 -5.12
CA LEU A 317 -1.99 -10.21 -4.86
C LEU A 317 -2.61 -11.43 -4.17
N GLY A 318 -3.91 -11.40 -3.88
CA GLY A 318 -4.61 -12.45 -3.14
C GLY A 318 -4.24 -12.54 -1.64
N PRO A 319 -5.01 -13.30 -0.86
CA PRO A 319 -4.77 -13.46 0.58
C PRO A 319 -3.68 -14.52 0.85
N HIS A 320 -2.43 -14.17 0.56
CA HIS A 320 -1.26 -15.04 0.80
C HIS A 320 -0.44 -14.58 2.00
N GLY A 321 -0.05 -15.54 2.85
CA GLY A 321 0.72 -15.32 4.08
C GLY A 321 -0.09 -14.81 5.27
N TYR A 322 -1.41 -14.61 5.13
CA TYR A 322 -2.25 -14.11 6.23
C TYR A 322 -3.67 -14.69 6.27
N LEU A 323 -4.28 -14.59 7.44
CA LEU A 323 -5.71 -14.77 7.68
C LEU A 323 -6.28 -13.48 8.26
N LEU A 324 -7.36 -12.98 7.65
CA LEU A 324 -8.15 -11.87 8.18
C LEU A 324 -9.44 -12.43 8.77
N SER A 325 -9.66 -12.24 10.07
CA SER A 325 -10.82 -12.78 10.79
C SER A 325 -11.02 -12.10 12.13
N THR A 326 -12.05 -12.47 12.89
CA THR A 326 -12.25 -11.96 14.26
C THR A 326 -11.10 -12.42 15.16
N ARG A 327 -10.76 -11.60 16.17
CA ARG A 327 -9.69 -11.91 17.12
C ARG A 327 -9.92 -13.25 17.83
N ASP A 328 -11.15 -13.51 18.28
CA ASP A 328 -11.48 -14.76 18.98
C ASP A 328 -11.35 -16.01 18.09
N ASN A 329 -11.75 -15.90 16.81
CA ASN A 329 -11.54 -16.99 15.85
C ASN A 329 -10.04 -17.22 15.60
N ILE A 330 -9.27 -16.15 15.40
CA ILE A 330 -7.81 -16.24 15.24
C ILE A 330 -7.14 -16.89 16.46
N LEU A 331 -7.51 -16.48 17.68
CA LEU A 331 -6.97 -17.07 18.92
C LEU A 331 -7.40 -18.53 19.09
N GLY A 332 -8.63 -18.89 18.70
CA GLY A 332 -9.11 -20.27 18.66
C GLY A 332 -8.30 -21.14 17.69
N LEU A 333 -8.11 -20.67 16.45
CA LEU A 333 -7.31 -21.36 15.43
C LEU A 333 -5.84 -21.46 15.81
N SER A 334 -5.28 -20.43 16.46
CA SER A 334 -3.91 -20.45 17.00
C SER A 334 -3.76 -21.51 18.10
N ARG A 335 -4.71 -21.59 19.05
CA ARG A 335 -4.68 -22.61 20.13
C ARG A 335 -4.81 -24.03 19.60
N LEU A 336 -5.52 -24.22 18.49
CA LEU A 336 -5.65 -25.52 17.80
C LEU A 336 -4.45 -25.85 16.88
N GLY A 337 -3.42 -25.00 16.81
CA GLY A 337 -2.26 -25.18 15.92
C GLY A 337 -2.58 -25.04 14.42
N LEU A 338 -3.80 -24.64 14.06
CA LEU A 338 -4.28 -24.64 12.68
C LEU A 338 -3.68 -23.51 11.83
N LEU A 339 -3.15 -22.45 12.46
CA LEU A 339 -2.41 -21.38 11.78
C LEU A 339 -0.95 -21.75 11.46
N GLN A 340 -0.44 -22.84 12.07
CA GLN A 340 0.88 -23.42 11.80
C GLN A 340 0.80 -24.64 10.86
N ASN A 341 -0.41 -25.14 10.58
CA ASN A 341 -0.64 -26.35 9.79
C ASN A 341 -1.46 -26.03 8.52
N LYS A 342 -0.80 -26.16 7.36
CA LYS A 342 -1.33 -25.93 6.00
C LYS A 342 -2.75 -26.49 5.78
N THR A 343 -3.00 -27.72 6.23
CA THR A 343 -4.30 -28.41 6.09
C THR A 343 -5.40 -27.73 6.92
N GLY A 344 -5.03 -27.15 8.06
CA GLY A 344 -5.90 -26.34 8.92
C GLY A 344 -6.33 -25.05 8.23
N ILE A 345 -5.38 -24.24 7.73
CA ILE A 345 -5.66 -23.00 6.99
C ILE A 345 -6.61 -23.25 5.81
N LEU A 346 -6.38 -24.32 5.03
CA LEU A 346 -7.24 -24.65 3.89
C LEU A 346 -8.67 -25.02 4.31
N ARG A 347 -8.85 -25.78 5.39
CA ARG A 347 -10.17 -26.10 5.95
C ARG A 347 -10.88 -24.84 6.44
N CYS A 348 -10.16 -23.93 7.11
CA CYS A 348 -10.70 -22.64 7.56
C CYS A 348 -11.10 -21.73 6.41
N ARG A 349 -10.24 -21.54 5.40
CA ARG A 349 -10.55 -20.71 4.22
C ARG A 349 -11.72 -21.27 3.40
N ARG A 350 -11.85 -22.60 3.32
CA ARG A 350 -13.01 -23.24 2.67
C ARG A 350 -14.30 -22.95 3.44
N SER A 351 -14.31 -23.14 4.75
CA SER A 351 -15.47 -22.82 5.60
C SER A 351 -15.86 -21.34 5.54
N LEU A 352 -14.89 -20.41 5.53
CA LEU A 352 -15.15 -18.97 5.36
C LEU A 352 -15.74 -18.64 3.97
N LYS A 353 -15.29 -19.30 2.90
CA LYS A 353 -15.84 -19.16 1.54
C LYS A 353 -17.22 -19.82 1.37
N GLU A 354 -17.53 -20.84 2.16
CA GLU A 354 -18.85 -21.50 2.16
C GLU A 354 -19.87 -20.66 2.93
N ASN A 355 -19.50 -20.11 4.09
CA ASN A 355 -20.38 -19.23 4.87
C ASN A 355 -20.69 -17.92 4.15
N SER A 356 -19.70 -17.27 3.51
CA SER A 356 -19.95 -16.03 2.75
C SER A 356 -20.80 -16.24 1.49
N LYS A 357 -20.85 -17.47 0.94
CA LYS A 357 -21.82 -17.81 -0.14
C LYS A 357 -23.26 -17.90 0.37
N VAL A 358 -23.48 -18.16 1.65
CA VAL A 358 -24.82 -18.19 2.27
C VAL A 358 -25.33 -16.76 2.51
N GLU A 359 -24.45 -15.79 2.77
CA GLU A 359 -24.82 -14.37 2.96
C GLU A 359 -25.35 -13.69 1.67
N PHE A 360 -25.06 -14.22 0.48
CA PHE A 360 -25.63 -13.73 -0.79
C PHE A 360 -27.09 -14.13 -1.01
N ALA A 361 -27.69 -14.94 -0.13
CA ALA A 361 -29.10 -15.30 -0.16
C ALA A 361 -29.83 -14.78 1.09
N GLU A 362 -30.51 -13.64 0.92
CA GLU A 362 -31.55 -13.05 1.79
C GLU A 362 -31.60 -13.48 3.28
N ARG A 363 -31.25 -12.57 4.21
CA ARG A 363 -32.08 -12.32 5.41
C ARG A 363 -31.75 -11.04 6.17
N THR A 364 -32.82 -10.45 6.71
CA THR A 364 -32.83 -9.30 7.63
C THR A 364 -32.58 -9.71 9.08
N ASN A 365 -31.79 -8.91 9.81
CA ASN A 365 -31.71 -8.81 11.28
C ASN A 365 -32.01 -10.07 12.12
N SER A 366 -30.99 -10.90 12.34
CA SER A 366 -30.84 -11.69 13.57
C SER A 366 -29.35 -11.98 13.85
N GLU A 367 -28.97 -12.07 15.12
CA GLU A 367 -27.58 -12.23 15.56
C GLU A 367 -26.97 -13.56 15.07
N VAL A 368 -25.79 -13.52 14.44
CA VAL A 368 -25.05 -14.71 14.00
C VAL A 368 -23.93 -15.01 15.00
N SER A 369 -24.15 -16.01 15.85
CA SER A 369 -23.09 -16.60 16.68
C SER A 369 -22.43 -17.77 15.94
N ILE A 370 -21.17 -17.60 15.56
CA ILE A 370 -20.39 -18.67 14.90
C ILE A 370 -19.89 -19.67 15.95
N THR A 371 -20.72 -20.68 16.24
CA THR A 371 -20.27 -21.84 17.01
C THR A 371 -19.69 -22.88 16.05
N VAL A 372 -18.36 -23.01 16.04
CA VAL A 372 -17.71 -24.16 15.40
C VAL A 372 -18.11 -25.42 16.18
N LYS A 373 -18.91 -26.29 15.57
CA LYS A 373 -19.26 -27.58 16.18
C LYS A 373 -18.01 -28.43 16.35
N THR A 374 -17.62 -28.66 17.60
CA THR A 374 -16.54 -29.60 17.99
C THR A 374 -16.79 -31.03 17.53
N ASP A 375 -18.05 -31.39 17.28
CA ASP A 375 -18.50 -32.75 16.96
C ASP A 375 -18.14 -33.19 15.52
N SER A 376 -17.39 -32.39 14.77
CA SER A 376 -16.85 -32.71 13.43
C SER A 376 -15.32 -32.88 13.43
N LEU A 377 -14.72 -33.15 14.60
CA LEU A 377 -13.28 -33.34 14.80
C LEU A 377 -12.89 -34.77 15.23
N THR A 378 -13.84 -35.69 15.40
CA THR A 378 -13.56 -37.12 15.62
C THR A 378 -13.24 -37.83 14.31
N ILE A 379 -11.94 -37.97 14.02
CA ILE A 379 -11.22 -39.22 13.64
C ILE A 379 -9.77 -38.78 13.34
N ILE A 380 -8.94 -38.75 14.39
CA ILE A 380 -7.50 -39.02 14.32
C ILE A 380 -7.15 -39.79 15.60
N THR A 381 -7.20 -41.12 15.50
CA THR A 381 -6.46 -42.04 16.36
C THR A 381 -5.49 -42.75 15.43
N GLN A 382 -4.21 -42.43 15.50
CA GLN A 382 -3.24 -43.27 16.20
C GLN A 382 -3.30 -44.73 15.74
N GLU A 383 -2.56 -45.03 14.68
CA GLU A 383 -1.92 -46.32 14.48
C GLU A 383 -0.39 -46.13 14.50
N GLU A 384 0.33 -47.22 14.76
CA GLU A 384 1.80 -47.27 14.99
C GLU A 384 2.32 -46.66 16.30
N THR A 385 2.17 -47.38 17.43
CA THR A 385 3.34 -48.03 18.07
C THR A 385 2.96 -49.02 19.19
N LYS A 386 3.40 -50.27 18.98
CA LYS A 386 3.66 -51.42 19.88
C LYS A 386 3.15 -51.46 21.34
N GLU A 387 2.55 -52.62 21.63
CA GLU A 387 2.28 -53.30 22.90
C GLU A 387 3.23 -53.00 24.08
N VAL A 388 2.65 -52.66 25.24
CA VAL A 388 2.97 -53.25 26.55
C VAL A 388 1.68 -53.26 27.39
N GLU A 389 1.22 -54.44 27.83
CA GLU A 389 0.18 -54.56 28.87
C GLU A 389 0.77 -54.31 30.27
N ILE A 390 0.00 -53.69 31.19
CA ILE A 390 -0.17 -54.17 32.58
C ILE A 390 -1.36 -53.45 33.26
N THR A 391 -2.24 -54.31 33.78
CA THR A 391 -3.48 -54.20 34.57
C THR A 391 -3.77 -53.03 35.55
N SER A 392 -5.07 -52.64 35.61
CA SER A 392 -5.89 -52.27 36.81
C SER A 392 -5.49 -51.04 37.67
N ASN A 393 -6.38 -50.29 38.35
CA ASN A 393 -7.76 -50.54 38.82
C ASN A 393 -8.55 -49.24 39.17
N ASP A 394 -9.87 -49.37 39.37
CA ASP A 394 -10.75 -48.64 40.31
C ASP A 394 -11.03 -47.09 40.27
N SER A 395 -12.18 -46.77 39.64
CA SER A 395 -13.42 -46.33 40.35
C SER A 395 -13.76 -44.84 40.66
N LYS A 396 -15.04 -44.50 40.37
CA LYS A 396 -15.97 -43.52 41.02
C LYS A 396 -15.58 -42.02 41.00
N SER A 397 -16.28 -41.08 40.33
CA SER A 397 -17.71 -40.69 40.20
C SER A 397 -18.20 -39.59 41.18
N SER A 398 -19.08 -38.72 40.68
CA SER A 398 -20.00 -37.81 41.43
C SER A 398 -19.42 -36.46 41.94
N THR A 399 -20.13 -35.32 42.05
CA THR A 399 -21.22 -34.69 41.23
C THR A 399 -21.41 -33.21 41.63
N THR A 400 -21.73 -32.34 40.65
CA THR A 400 -22.76 -31.25 40.69
C THR A 400 -22.68 -30.06 41.69
N LYS A 401 -22.50 -28.82 41.13
CA LYS A 401 -23.11 -27.48 41.44
C LYS A 401 -23.20 -27.00 42.93
N THR A 402 -23.04 -25.71 43.29
CA THR A 402 -23.82 -24.53 42.84
C THR A 402 -23.35 -23.22 43.56
N LYS A 403 -23.67 -22.02 43.01
CA LYS A 403 -23.63 -20.65 43.63
C LYS A 403 -22.22 -20.05 43.77
N ILE A 404 -21.89 -18.82 43.38
CA ILE A 404 -22.64 -17.57 43.10
C ILE A 404 -23.51 -17.10 44.27
N ILE A 405 -22.85 -16.47 45.25
CA ILE A 405 -23.14 -15.16 45.87
C ILE A 405 -21.90 -14.86 46.73
N ASP A 406 -21.05 -13.92 46.29
CA ASP A 406 -20.11 -13.13 47.13
C ASP A 406 -19.25 -12.17 46.25
N VAL A 407 -19.92 -11.47 45.33
CA VAL A 407 -19.40 -10.21 44.78
C VAL A 407 -19.88 -9.08 45.71
N LEU A 408 -19.09 -8.02 45.88
CA LEU A 408 -19.35 -6.82 46.70
C LEU A 408 -19.01 -6.91 48.20
N ARG A 409 -17.70 -6.89 48.53
CA ARG A 409 -17.27 -6.25 49.79
C ARG A 409 -15.91 -5.53 49.79
N ASN A 410 -14.94 -5.92 48.96
CA ASN A 410 -13.55 -5.40 49.07
C ASN A 410 -13.05 -4.57 47.87
N LEU A 411 -13.90 -3.71 47.29
CA LEU A 411 -13.41 -2.42 46.79
C LEU A 411 -13.26 -1.46 47.97
N PHE A 412 -12.29 -0.54 47.92
CA PHE A 412 -11.90 0.40 48.97
C PHE A 412 -11.12 -0.17 50.17
N ARG A 413 -9.82 -0.44 49.96
CA ARG A 413 -8.81 -0.02 50.93
C ARG A 413 -7.47 0.30 50.28
N ALA A 414 -7.09 1.58 50.36
CA ALA A 414 -5.76 2.04 49.99
C ALA A 414 -4.79 1.95 51.18
N LYS A 415 -3.51 1.67 50.90
CA LYS A 415 -2.27 2.23 51.51
C LYS A 415 -1.14 1.19 51.55
N GLY A 416 0.09 1.69 51.41
CA GLY A 416 1.17 1.28 52.32
C GLY A 416 2.42 0.69 51.68
N THR A 417 3.40 1.55 51.38
CA THR A 417 4.78 1.18 51.06
C THR A 417 5.53 0.62 52.29
N LYS A 418 6.30 -0.47 52.12
CA LYS A 418 7.63 -0.77 52.73
C LYS A 418 8.09 -2.16 52.25
N ILE A 419 9.20 -2.27 51.51
CA ILE A 419 10.57 -2.47 52.01
C ILE A 419 10.72 -3.70 52.92
N THR A 420 11.34 -4.74 52.37
CA THR A 420 12.21 -5.67 53.09
C THR A 420 13.45 -5.95 52.24
N GLU A 421 14.63 -5.92 52.85
CA GLU A 421 15.92 -6.13 52.20
C GLU A 421 16.40 -7.59 52.28
N ASN A 422 17.52 -7.84 51.60
CA ASN A 422 18.57 -8.83 51.94
C ASN A 422 18.23 -10.32 51.64
N LYS A 423 19.15 -11.14 51.10
CA LYS A 423 20.61 -11.11 51.27
C LYS A 423 21.43 -11.71 50.11
N SER A 424 22.71 -11.38 50.11
CA SER A 424 23.78 -11.59 49.11
C SER A 424 24.35 -13.01 48.93
N GLY A 425 25.02 -13.22 47.79
CA GLY A 425 26.10 -14.22 47.58
C GLY A 425 26.82 -14.01 46.23
N ALA A 426 27.62 -12.96 46.04
CA ALA A 426 29.06 -12.86 46.38
C ALA A 426 30.02 -13.59 45.40
N MET A 427 30.72 -12.80 44.56
CA MET A 427 32.13 -13.07 44.26
C MET A 427 32.91 -11.76 44.03
N LYS A 428 33.98 -11.56 44.81
CA LYS A 428 34.95 -10.46 44.66
C LYS A 428 36.09 -10.90 43.74
N ARG A 429 36.70 -9.95 43.01
CA ARG A 429 38.15 -9.67 43.13
C ARG A 429 38.45 -8.23 42.73
N LYS A 430 39.62 -7.75 43.16
CA LYS A 430 39.94 -6.35 43.48
C LYS A 430 41.42 -6.11 43.22
N LEU A 431 41.79 -4.98 42.61
CA LEU A 431 43.06 -4.24 42.73
C LEU A 431 42.72 -2.78 42.31
N SER A 432 42.86 -1.69 43.08
CA SER A 432 43.99 -1.13 43.88
C SER A 432 45.03 -0.41 42.99
N LEU A 433 45.60 0.77 43.24
CA LEU A 433 45.36 1.92 44.15
C LEU A 433 45.75 3.21 43.35
N ASP A 434 45.62 4.48 43.78
CA ASP A 434 45.05 5.11 45.00
C ASP A 434 44.49 6.52 44.65
N ALA A 435 44.36 7.44 45.61
CA ALA A 435 43.99 8.84 45.41
C ALA A 435 45.10 9.85 45.76
N GLU A 436 45.67 10.55 44.77
CA GLU A 436 46.45 11.78 45.01
C GLU A 436 46.48 12.76 43.82
N GLU A 437 45.32 13.15 43.30
CA GLU A 437 45.21 14.33 42.40
C GLU A 437 43.84 15.01 42.56
N LYS A 438 43.52 15.39 43.80
CA LYS A 438 42.25 16.03 44.18
C LYS A 438 42.44 17.50 44.52
N ARG A 439 43.04 18.26 43.60
CA ARG A 439 43.21 19.73 43.71
C ARG A 439 43.64 20.39 42.38
N GLU A 440 42.75 20.37 41.40
CA GLU A 440 42.53 21.38 40.36
C GLU A 440 41.32 20.91 39.51
N LEU A 441 40.73 21.78 38.69
CA LEU A 441 39.47 21.54 37.95
C LEU A 441 38.17 21.50 38.79
N ILE A 442 38.09 22.32 39.85
CA ILE A 442 36.82 22.90 40.32
C ILE A 442 36.93 24.41 40.17
N ASP A 443 36.86 24.89 38.93
CA ASP A 443 36.63 26.31 38.58
C ASP A 443 36.31 26.47 37.07
N THR A 444 35.44 25.63 36.52
CA THR A 444 34.90 25.80 35.15
C THR A 444 33.59 25.02 34.91
N ALA A 445 32.66 25.04 35.87
CA ALA A 445 31.36 24.36 35.72
C ALA A 445 30.14 25.09 36.31
N GLU A 446 30.31 26.16 37.10
CA GLU A 446 29.18 26.83 37.79
C GLU A 446 28.72 28.17 37.17
N GLU A 447 29.37 28.66 36.11
CA GLU A 447 29.01 29.96 35.47
C GLU A 447 28.15 29.86 34.20
N ILE A 448 27.90 28.66 33.67
CA ILE A 448 27.02 28.46 32.49
C ILE A 448 25.57 28.11 32.91
N GLN A 449 25.32 27.83 34.20
CA GLN A 449 24.02 27.37 34.69
C GLN A 449 23.20 28.44 35.47
N ARG A 450 23.46 29.74 35.24
CA ARG A 450 22.74 30.87 35.87
C ARG A 450 22.37 32.00 34.90
N LYS A 451 22.08 31.67 33.63
CA LYS A 451 21.62 32.67 32.64
C LYS A 451 20.51 32.17 31.71
N ASP A 452 19.66 31.27 32.20
CA ASP A 452 18.54 30.70 31.43
C ASP A 452 17.30 30.45 32.34
N SER A 453 16.99 31.41 33.20
CA SER A 453 15.92 31.28 34.21
C SER A 453 15.08 32.55 34.42
N THR A 454 14.77 33.27 33.34
CA THR A 454 13.73 34.32 33.28
C THR A 454 13.18 34.47 31.85
N GLU A 455 12.60 33.41 31.30
CA GLU A 455 11.63 33.47 30.19
C GLU A 455 10.95 32.09 30.08
N ASN A 456 9.83 31.93 30.80
CA ASN A 456 9.01 30.71 30.75
C ASN A 456 7.53 31.08 30.93
N GLU A 457 7.04 31.94 30.05
CA GLU A 457 5.60 32.12 29.83
C GLU A 457 5.10 31.07 28.83
N ILE A 458 4.46 30.03 29.38
CA ILE A 458 3.38 29.21 28.78
C ILE A 458 3.45 29.04 27.24
N HIS A 459 4.36 28.17 26.77
CA HIS A 459 4.23 27.53 25.46
C HIS A 459 3.67 26.10 25.62
N GLU A 460 2.35 26.03 25.73
CA GLU A 460 1.59 24.78 25.57
C GLU A 460 0.82 24.81 24.24
N ILE A 461 0.52 23.64 23.67
CA ILE A 461 -0.32 23.40 22.47
C ILE A 461 0.35 23.66 21.10
N SER A 462 0.88 22.58 20.49
CA SER A 462 0.69 22.26 19.07
C SER A 462 0.89 20.76 18.86
N GLY A 463 -0.03 20.07 18.17
CA GLY A 463 0.02 18.61 17.98
C GLY A 463 -1.20 17.79 18.44
N ARG A 464 -2.34 18.43 18.75
CA ARG A 464 -3.64 17.75 18.99
C ARG A 464 -4.73 18.21 18.01
N SER A 465 -4.41 18.28 16.72
CA SER A 465 -5.47 18.31 15.70
C SER A 465 -5.90 16.87 15.40
N MET A 466 -7.21 16.65 15.29
CA MET A 466 -7.88 15.33 15.28
C MET A 466 -7.58 14.36 16.47
N ILE A 467 -6.91 14.83 17.53
CA ILE A 467 -6.91 14.19 18.87
C ILE A 467 -7.75 15.02 19.84
N GLN A 468 -9.01 15.27 19.48
CA GLN A 468 -10.00 15.50 20.51
C GLN A 468 -10.42 14.11 21.02
N MET A 469 -9.99 13.76 22.24
CA MET A 469 -10.59 12.65 22.97
C MET A 469 -12.07 12.98 23.18
N SER A 470 -12.93 12.54 22.26
CA SER A 470 -14.36 12.45 22.51
C SER A 470 -14.52 11.57 23.73
N VAL A 471 -14.89 12.18 24.86
CA VAL A 471 -15.18 11.47 26.11
C VAL A 471 -16.12 10.32 25.76
N ASN A 472 -15.73 9.09 26.11
CA ASN A 472 -16.55 7.91 25.93
C ASN A 472 -17.78 7.96 26.86
N LEU A 473 -18.72 8.84 26.55
CA LEU A 473 -20.11 8.76 26.98
C LEU A 473 -20.66 7.48 26.36
N ARG A 474 -20.55 6.39 27.14
CA ARG A 474 -21.14 5.08 26.84
C ARG A 474 -22.67 5.19 26.87
N LEU A 475 -23.23 5.82 25.84
CA LEU A 475 -24.64 5.67 25.48
C LEU A 475 -24.86 4.18 25.21
N ARG A 476 -25.84 3.61 25.91
CA ARG A 476 -26.08 2.17 25.97
C ARG A 476 -26.86 1.70 24.74
N ASP A 477 -26.19 1.64 23.59
CA ASP A 477 -26.63 0.84 22.45
C ASP A 477 -25.41 0.16 21.82
N LYS A 478 -25.01 -0.96 22.42
CA LYS A 478 -23.98 -1.84 21.88
C LYS A 478 -24.59 -2.75 20.81
N THR A 479 -24.52 -2.33 19.55
CA THR A 479 -24.19 -3.30 18.51
C THR A 479 -22.68 -3.55 18.62
N GLU A 480 -22.27 -4.76 19.01
CA GLU A 480 -20.85 -5.10 19.08
C GLU A 480 -20.29 -5.21 17.66
N LYS A 481 -19.75 -4.09 17.15
CA LYS A 481 -19.08 -4.04 15.84
C LYS A 481 -17.92 -5.05 15.83
N THR A 482 -18.11 -6.15 15.10
CA THR A 482 -17.11 -7.21 14.90
C THR A 482 -15.82 -6.65 14.33
N ARG A 483 -14.74 -6.59 15.11
CA ARG A 483 -13.43 -6.13 14.64
C ARG A 483 -12.62 -7.27 14.02
N TYR A 484 -12.08 -7.02 12.83
CA TYR A 484 -11.11 -7.90 12.21
C TYR A 484 -9.70 -7.65 12.77
N ALA A 485 -8.99 -8.74 13.01
CA ALA A 485 -7.56 -8.78 13.33
C ALA A 485 -6.82 -9.56 12.24
N LEU A 486 -5.50 -9.42 12.21
CA LEU A 486 -4.62 -10.11 11.27
C LEU A 486 -3.83 -11.21 11.97
N ALA A 487 -3.83 -12.41 11.39
CA ALA A 487 -2.90 -13.46 11.75
C ALA A 487 -1.95 -13.74 10.59
N TYR A 488 -0.67 -13.91 10.90
CA TYR A 488 0.30 -14.45 9.97
C TYR A 488 0.09 -15.96 9.80
N VAL A 489 0.35 -16.46 8.59
CA VAL A 489 0.23 -17.87 8.22
C VAL A 489 1.61 -18.37 7.80
N SER A 490 2.30 -19.04 8.73
CA SER A 490 3.64 -19.56 8.50
C SER A 490 3.65 -20.60 7.39
N GLY A 491 4.67 -20.56 6.54
CA GLY A 491 4.83 -21.43 5.38
C GLY A 491 3.95 -21.09 4.17
N GLU A 492 3.04 -20.11 4.23
CA GLU A 492 2.32 -19.64 3.03
C GLU A 492 3.03 -18.45 2.38
N LEU A 493 3.74 -18.71 1.28
CA LEU A 493 4.43 -17.68 0.53
C LEU A 493 3.50 -16.89 -0.39
N GLN A 494 3.83 -15.61 -0.56
CA GLN A 494 3.18 -14.67 -1.47
C GLN A 494 3.58 -15.02 -2.91
N CYS A 495 2.65 -15.16 -3.86
CA CYS A 495 3.03 -15.50 -5.23
C CYS A 495 3.97 -14.45 -5.87
N LEU A 496 3.78 -13.16 -5.52
CA LEU A 496 4.62 -12.03 -5.91
C LEU A 496 5.14 -11.31 -4.66
N GLU A 497 6.34 -11.65 -4.22
CA GLU A 497 6.94 -11.15 -2.97
C GLU A 497 8.02 -10.08 -3.27
N PRO A 498 8.01 -8.90 -2.62
CA PRO A 498 9.11 -7.94 -2.74
C PRO A 498 10.38 -8.51 -2.10
N PHE A 499 11.51 -8.46 -2.82
CA PHE A 499 12.76 -9.06 -2.37
C PHE A 499 13.89 -8.03 -2.31
N PHE A 500 14.47 -7.84 -1.13
CA PHE A 500 15.46 -6.79 -0.84
C PHE A 500 16.90 -7.30 -0.71
N GLU A 501 17.10 -8.62 -0.57
CA GLU A 501 18.44 -9.20 -0.42
C GLU A 501 19.24 -9.19 -1.73
N ASP A 502 18.57 -9.27 -2.88
CA ASP A 502 19.18 -9.11 -4.21
C ASP A 502 18.27 -8.33 -5.17
N SER A 503 18.86 -7.68 -6.17
CA SER A 503 18.16 -6.86 -7.15
C SER A 503 18.99 -6.69 -8.42
N PHE A 504 18.34 -6.58 -9.58
CA PHE A 504 19.07 -6.31 -10.84
C PHE A 504 19.38 -4.81 -10.96
N LEU A 505 18.37 -3.95 -10.76
CA LEU A 505 18.51 -2.49 -10.69
C LEU A 505 17.83 -1.98 -9.42
N GLY A 506 18.44 -0.99 -8.75
CA GLY A 506 17.87 -0.40 -7.53
C GLY A 506 18.03 -1.31 -6.30
N GLY A 507 17.06 -1.27 -5.39
CA GLY A 507 17.19 -1.83 -4.03
C GLY A 507 16.33 -3.05 -3.75
N SER A 508 15.41 -3.38 -4.66
CA SER A 508 14.57 -4.57 -4.58
C SER A 508 14.26 -5.12 -5.96
N CYS A 509 13.84 -6.38 -6.02
CA CYS A 509 13.21 -6.99 -7.18
C CYS A 509 11.97 -7.79 -6.74
N LEU A 510 11.38 -8.58 -7.64
CA LEU A 510 10.20 -9.40 -7.33
C LEU A 510 10.58 -10.90 -7.28
N LYS A 511 10.41 -11.54 -6.13
CA LYS A 511 10.55 -13.00 -5.98
C LYS A 511 9.23 -13.66 -6.32
N ILE A 512 9.23 -14.46 -7.39
CA ILE A 512 8.07 -15.22 -7.84
C ILE A 512 8.09 -16.57 -7.14
N ASN A 513 7.14 -16.81 -6.24
CA ASN A 513 7.01 -18.08 -5.52
C ASN A 513 5.96 -18.96 -6.24
N PRO A 514 6.30 -20.19 -6.69
CA PRO A 514 5.28 -21.16 -7.10
C PRO A 514 4.52 -21.64 -5.84
N SER A 515 3.31 -21.13 -5.63
CA SER A 515 2.52 -21.43 -4.42
C SER A 515 1.70 -22.74 -4.55
N ASP A 516 2.42 -23.83 -4.82
CA ASP A 516 1.89 -25.20 -4.78
C ASP A 516 1.94 -25.70 -3.32
N GLU A 517 0.83 -26.05 -2.67
CA GLU A 517 0.00 -27.24 -2.92
C GLU A 517 -1.50 -26.90 -2.76
N VAL A 518 -1.91 -25.66 -3.06
CA VAL A 518 -3.29 -25.19 -2.83
C VAL A 518 -4.14 -25.22 -4.11
N CYS A 519 -3.59 -24.74 -5.22
CA CYS A 519 -4.20 -24.83 -6.54
C CYS A 519 -3.09 -24.68 -7.61
N THR A 520 -3.14 -25.48 -8.67
CA THR A 520 -2.19 -25.38 -9.80
C THR A 520 -2.27 -24.04 -10.53
N GLU A 521 -3.36 -23.29 -10.34
CA GLU A 521 -3.54 -21.91 -10.81
C GLU A 521 -2.58 -20.93 -10.13
N HIS A 522 -2.11 -21.19 -8.90
CA HIS A 522 -1.24 -20.25 -8.17
C HIS A 522 0.17 -20.14 -8.78
N ARG A 523 0.61 -21.11 -9.60
CA ARG A 523 1.82 -20.92 -10.43
C ARG A 523 1.67 -19.83 -11.47
N HIS A 524 0.45 -19.37 -11.74
CA HIS A 524 0.15 -18.22 -12.57
C HIS A 524 -0.14 -17.00 -11.68
N SER A 525 0.47 -15.86 -12.00
CA SER A 525 0.17 -14.60 -11.31
C SER A 525 0.13 -13.48 -12.32
N ARG A 526 -0.90 -12.63 -12.27
CA ARG A 526 -0.90 -11.39 -13.03
C ARG A 526 0.11 -10.42 -12.40
N LEU A 527 0.90 -9.74 -13.22
CA LEU A 527 1.74 -8.62 -12.80
C LEU A 527 0.99 -7.31 -13.05
N PHE A 528 0.50 -7.17 -14.29
CA PHE A 528 -0.09 -5.93 -14.78
C PHE A 528 -1.41 -6.20 -15.49
N HIS A 529 -2.44 -5.43 -15.15
CA HIS A 529 -3.39 -4.94 -16.14
C HIS A 529 -2.72 -3.75 -16.85
N CYS A 530 -2.80 -3.68 -18.17
CA CYS A 530 -2.14 -2.65 -18.98
C CYS A 530 -2.92 -2.39 -20.28
N ASP A 531 -2.52 -1.38 -21.05
CA ASP A 531 -3.18 -1.04 -22.30
C ASP A 531 -2.21 -0.64 -23.43
N PHE A 532 -1.11 -1.39 -23.60
CA PHE A 532 -0.07 -1.05 -24.57
C PHE A 532 -0.52 -1.33 -26.00
N LEU A 533 -0.62 -0.28 -26.82
CA LEU A 533 -0.86 -0.40 -28.26
C LEU A 533 0.42 -0.82 -29.01
N CYS A 534 0.31 -1.85 -29.85
CA CYS A 534 1.33 -2.25 -30.81
C CYS A 534 0.81 -2.03 -32.24
N GLU A 535 1.51 -1.20 -33.01
CA GLU A 535 1.17 -0.95 -34.42
C GLU A 535 1.71 -2.05 -35.34
N GLU A 536 2.95 -2.48 -35.14
CA GLU A 536 3.69 -3.43 -35.98
C GLU A 536 4.33 -4.56 -35.16
N SER A 537 5.33 -4.23 -34.33
CA SER A 537 6.09 -5.21 -33.55
C SER A 537 6.55 -4.68 -32.19
N LEU A 538 6.76 -5.60 -31.23
CA LEU A 538 7.32 -5.31 -29.90
C LEU A 538 8.65 -6.02 -29.71
N ILE A 539 9.52 -5.40 -28.93
CA ILE A 539 10.67 -6.03 -28.28
C ILE A 539 10.35 -6.15 -26.79
N ALA A 540 10.47 -7.35 -26.23
CA ALA A 540 10.35 -7.59 -24.80
C ALA A 540 11.72 -7.91 -24.19
N CYS A 541 12.03 -7.33 -23.03
CA CYS A 541 13.20 -7.64 -22.23
C CYS A 541 12.76 -8.27 -20.91
N VAL A 542 13.30 -9.44 -20.55
CA VAL A 542 13.01 -10.13 -19.30
C VAL A 542 14.30 -10.55 -18.63
N VAL A 543 14.53 -10.09 -17.40
CA VAL A 543 15.73 -10.40 -16.63
C VAL A 543 15.36 -11.23 -15.40
N THR A 544 15.94 -12.42 -15.31
CA THR A 544 15.62 -13.41 -14.27
C THR A 544 16.87 -13.91 -13.55
N LYS A 545 16.74 -14.35 -12.30
CA LYS A 545 17.82 -15.04 -11.58
C LYS A 545 17.27 -16.25 -10.83
N ARG A 546 17.95 -17.38 -10.99
CA ARG A 546 17.63 -18.64 -10.30
C ARG A 546 18.10 -18.56 -8.85
N MET A 547 17.40 -19.27 -7.97
CA MET A 547 17.72 -19.32 -6.55
C MET A 547 18.53 -20.58 -6.24
N LEU A 548 19.47 -20.46 -5.30
CA LEU A 548 20.33 -21.57 -4.88
C LEU A 548 19.48 -22.79 -4.48
N GLY A 549 19.83 -23.96 -5.00
CA GLY A 549 19.07 -25.20 -4.81
C GLY A 549 17.89 -25.40 -5.78
N HIS A 550 17.62 -24.43 -6.66
CA HIS A 550 16.53 -24.47 -7.65
C HIS A 550 17.02 -24.07 -9.04
N GLU A 551 18.18 -24.61 -9.44
CA GLU A 551 18.88 -24.27 -10.70
C GLU A 551 18.15 -24.70 -11.98
N ASP A 552 17.11 -25.54 -11.88
CA ASP A 552 16.25 -25.93 -13.01
C ASP A 552 15.01 -25.02 -13.16
N GLN A 553 14.74 -24.13 -12.20
CA GLN A 553 13.55 -23.28 -12.24
C GLN A 553 13.66 -22.22 -13.36
N PHE A 554 12.51 -21.91 -13.97
CA PHE A 554 12.38 -20.89 -15.00
C PHE A 554 11.06 -20.13 -14.89
N LEU A 555 11.02 -18.96 -15.51
CA LEU A 555 9.86 -18.07 -15.49
C LEU A 555 9.39 -17.79 -16.92
N ASN A 556 8.17 -18.20 -17.26
CA ASN A 556 7.54 -17.78 -18.49
C ASN A 556 6.77 -16.47 -18.25
N VAL A 557 6.83 -15.53 -19.18
CA VAL A 557 5.97 -14.33 -19.18
C VAL A 557 4.89 -14.51 -20.24
N ARG A 558 3.65 -14.17 -19.92
CA ARG A 558 2.46 -14.31 -20.76
C ARG A 558 1.87 -12.94 -21.01
N LEU A 559 1.85 -12.52 -22.27
CA LEU A 559 1.16 -11.32 -22.73
C LEU A 559 -0.23 -11.74 -23.23
N HIS A 560 -1.29 -11.13 -22.70
CA HIS A 560 -2.64 -11.29 -23.21
C HIS A 560 -2.93 -10.20 -24.23
N LEU A 561 -3.54 -10.59 -25.35
CA LEU A 561 -3.62 -9.78 -26.56
C LEU A 561 -5.09 -9.57 -26.98
N GLN A 562 -5.37 -8.39 -27.49
CA GLN A 562 -6.64 -8.03 -28.10
C GLN A 562 -6.35 -7.29 -29.42
N GLY A 563 -6.94 -7.74 -30.53
CA GLY A 563 -6.66 -7.17 -31.85
C GLY A 563 -7.59 -7.74 -32.92
N ASN A 564 -7.51 -7.18 -34.13
CA ASN A 564 -8.42 -7.53 -35.24
C ASN A 564 -7.98 -8.77 -36.05
N SER A 565 -6.78 -9.30 -35.84
CA SER A 565 -6.31 -10.49 -36.56
C SER A 565 -6.69 -11.79 -35.83
N GLU A 566 -7.05 -12.83 -36.58
CA GLU A 566 -7.40 -14.15 -36.03
C GLU A 566 -6.17 -14.93 -35.49
N SER A 567 -5.00 -14.31 -35.43
CA SER A 567 -3.70 -14.98 -35.31
C SER A 567 -3.50 -15.69 -33.96
N TYR A 568 -3.55 -14.96 -32.85
CA TYR A 568 -3.39 -15.51 -31.50
C TYR A 568 -3.82 -14.52 -30.41
N LYS A 569 -4.39 -15.03 -29.31
CA LYS A 569 -4.87 -14.23 -28.16
C LYS A 569 -3.83 -14.10 -27.04
N LYS A 570 -2.71 -14.80 -27.16
CA LYS A 570 -1.66 -14.88 -26.12
C LYS A 570 -0.28 -15.13 -26.71
N ALA A 571 0.71 -14.37 -26.24
CA ALA A 571 2.12 -14.65 -26.49
C ALA A 571 2.81 -15.12 -25.21
N VAL A 572 3.64 -16.16 -25.31
CA VAL A 572 4.39 -16.72 -24.17
C VAL A 572 5.89 -16.53 -24.42
N LEU A 573 6.52 -15.65 -23.65
CA LEU A 573 7.96 -15.49 -23.61
C LEU A 573 8.53 -16.61 -22.73
N VAL A 574 9.23 -17.55 -23.34
CA VAL A 574 9.67 -18.78 -22.68
C VAL A 574 11.03 -18.58 -22.02
N GLY A 575 11.08 -18.69 -20.68
CA GLY A 575 12.28 -18.42 -19.90
C GLY A 575 13.16 -19.63 -19.56
N ARG A 576 12.83 -20.83 -20.07
CA ARG A 576 13.73 -22.00 -19.98
C ARG A 576 14.85 -21.90 -21.00
N ASP A 577 15.95 -22.58 -20.76
CA ASP A 577 17.02 -22.71 -21.74
C ASP A 577 16.62 -23.74 -22.80
N ILE A 578 17.07 -23.56 -24.04
CA ILE A 578 16.67 -24.36 -25.22
C ILE A 578 17.93 -24.93 -25.86
N PRO A 579 17.93 -26.18 -26.35
CA PRO A 579 19.05 -26.72 -27.12
C PRO A 579 19.27 -25.93 -28.41
N ARG A 580 20.55 -25.64 -28.71
CA ARG A 580 20.97 -24.95 -29.94
C ARG A 580 20.36 -25.60 -31.18
N GLY A 581 19.73 -24.79 -32.03
CA GLY A 581 19.07 -25.22 -33.27
C GLY A 581 17.55 -25.13 -33.27
N HIS A 582 16.89 -25.07 -32.10
CA HIS A 582 15.42 -24.92 -31.98
C HIS A 582 14.98 -23.49 -31.60
N GLU A 583 15.91 -22.53 -31.58
CA GLU A 583 15.69 -21.16 -31.05
C GLU A 583 14.77 -20.30 -31.93
N HIS A 584 14.53 -20.67 -33.19
CA HIS A 584 13.66 -19.95 -34.13
C HIS A 584 12.32 -20.67 -34.40
N GLU A 585 12.06 -21.83 -33.80
CA GLU A 585 10.82 -22.60 -34.02
C GLU A 585 9.66 -22.02 -33.20
N GLN A 586 8.92 -21.06 -33.74
CA GLN A 586 7.70 -20.54 -33.10
C GLN A 586 6.61 -21.63 -33.04
N ALA A 587 6.50 -22.32 -31.90
CA ALA A 587 5.48 -23.33 -31.69
C ALA A 587 4.11 -22.66 -31.48
N THR A 588 3.26 -22.69 -32.50
CA THR A 588 1.88 -22.19 -32.45
C THR A 588 0.89 -23.29 -32.07
N ALA A 589 0.09 -23.04 -31.03
CA ALA A 589 -1.17 -23.73 -30.80
C ALA A 589 -2.33 -22.78 -31.13
N ALA A 590 -3.56 -23.30 -31.27
CA ALA A 590 -4.73 -22.44 -31.41
C ALA A 590 -4.75 -21.38 -30.27
N ASP A 591 -4.90 -20.11 -30.63
CA ASP A 591 -4.84 -18.93 -29.77
C ASP A 591 -3.51 -18.60 -29.04
N VAL A 592 -2.43 -19.37 -29.20
CA VAL A 592 -1.17 -19.16 -28.42
C VAL A 592 0.10 -19.31 -29.26
N VAL A 593 0.94 -18.28 -29.28
CA VAL A 593 2.33 -18.35 -29.79
C VAL A 593 3.33 -18.51 -28.64
N ASN A 594 4.33 -19.38 -28.81
CA ASN A 594 5.47 -19.49 -27.92
C ASN A 594 6.69 -18.83 -28.57
N LEU A 595 7.40 -18.00 -27.80
CA LEU A 595 8.52 -17.20 -28.25
C LEU A 595 9.77 -17.54 -27.46
N TYR A 596 10.86 -17.69 -28.18
CA TYR A 596 12.15 -18.13 -27.66
C TYR A 596 13.16 -16.98 -27.62
N PRO A 597 14.13 -17.02 -26.70
CA PRO A 597 14.96 -15.86 -26.40
C PRO A 597 16.06 -15.64 -27.44
N LEU A 598 16.08 -14.43 -28.00
CA LEU A 598 17.18 -13.90 -28.80
C LEU A 598 18.21 -13.30 -27.84
N SER A 599 19.18 -14.09 -27.37
CA SER A 599 20.18 -13.62 -26.40
C SER A 599 21.60 -14.17 -26.57
N ASP A 600 21.88 -14.93 -27.64
CA ASP A 600 23.25 -15.30 -27.99
C ASP A 600 23.90 -14.15 -28.78
N ALA A 601 25.11 -13.75 -28.37
CA ALA A 601 25.87 -12.71 -29.05
C ALA A 601 26.32 -13.14 -30.46
N ASP A 602 26.24 -14.43 -30.80
CA ASP A 602 26.48 -14.96 -32.14
C ASP A 602 25.23 -15.08 -33.04
N ASP A 603 24.02 -14.84 -32.51
CA ASP A 603 22.80 -14.77 -33.33
C ASP A 603 22.74 -13.46 -34.13
N ALA A 604 22.57 -13.58 -35.45
CA ALA A 604 22.43 -12.46 -36.36
C ALA A 604 21.17 -11.62 -36.07
N HIS A 605 20.06 -12.25 -35.69
CA HIS A 605 18.82 -11.55 -35.34
C HIS A 605 18.99 -10.74 -34.05
N PHE A 606 19.67 -11.31 -33.05
CA PHE A 606 20.02 -10.58 -31.84
C PHE A 606 20.91 -9.37 -32.13
N ARG A 607 21.96 -9.52 -32.97
CA ARG A 607 22.84 -8.40 -33.38
C ARG A 607 22.08 -7.28 -34.09
N GLU A 608 21.13 -7.62 -34.96
CA GLU A 608 20.29 -6.63 -35.65
C GLU A 608 19.37 -5.89 -34.68
N MET A 609 18.67 -6.62 -33.81
CA MET A 609 17.80 -6.07 -32.78
C MET A 609 18.58 -5.22 -31.76
N GLN A 610 19.77 -5.65 -31.35
CA GLN A 610 20.68 -4.89 -30.51
C GLN A 610 21.08 -3.57 -31.17
N LYS A 611 21.44 -3.60 -32.47
CA LYS A 611 21.74 -2.40 -33.24
C LYS A 611 20.54 -1.46 -33.32
N TYR A 612 19.32 -1.97 -33.52
CA TYR A 612 18.10 -1.16 -33.47
C TYR A 612 17.94 -0.48 -32.10
N MET A 613 17.99 -1.25 -31.01
CA MET A 613 17.80 -0.71 -29.64
C MET A 613 18.85 0.35 -29.31
N VAL A 614 20.14 0.12 -29.58
CA VAL A 614 21.20 1.09 -29.30
C VAL A 614 21.08 2.38 -30.12
N LEU A 615 20.51 2.33 -31.34
CA LEU A 615 20.33 3.50 -32.20
C LEU A 615 19.04 4.27 -31.95
N HIS A 616 17.96 3.61 -31.52
CA HIS A 616 16.62 4.22 -31.44
C HIS A 616 16.07 4.30 -30.01
N GLU A 617 16.45 3.38 -29.13
CA GLU A 617 15.84 3.16 -27.80
C GLU A 617 16.94 2.85 -26.74
N PRO A 618 18.00 3.68 -26.60
CA PRO A 618 19.17 3.34 -25.80
C PRO A 618 18.86 3.17 -24.30
N ASP A 619 17.88 3.92 -23.77
CA ASP A 619 17.44 3.83 -22.37
C ASP A 619 16.63 2.56 -22.05
N PHE A 620 16.23 1.80 -23.07
CA PHE A 620 15.60 0.48 -22.94
C PHE A 620 16.63 -0.67 -22.98
N TYR A 621 17.81 -0.43 -23.57
CA TYR A 621 18.80 -1.48 -23.76
C TYR A 621 19.55 -1.87 -22.48
N VAL A 622 19.48 -3.16 -22.15
CA VAL A 622 20.19 -3.83 -21.08
C VAL A 622 21.20 -4.84 -21.65
N SER A 623 22.45 -4.80 -21.19
CA SER A 623 23.49 -5.75 -21.58
C SER A 623 23.11 -7.20 -21.24
N VAL A 624 23.22 -8.11 -22.21
CA VAL A 624 23.06 -9.56 -21.94
C VAL A 624 24.18 -10.13 -21.07
N ALA A 625 25.40 -9.59 -21.21
CA ALA A 625 26.53 -9.95 -20.38
C ALA A 625 26.44 -9.25 -19.01
N ASN A 626 26.47 -10.03 -17.93
CA ASN A 626 26.57 -9.57 -16.55
C ASN A 626 27.29 -10.63 -15.68
N ALA A 627 27.96 -10.20 -14.60
CA ALA A 627 28.77 -11.08 -13.76
C ALA A 627 28.03 -11.66 -12.54
N TYR A 628 26.77 -11.27 -12.30
CA TYR A 628 26.07 -11.47 -11.02
C TYR A 628 24.96 -12.54 -11.07
N GLY A 629 25.01 -13.42 -12.07
CA GLY A 629 24.10 -14.56 -12.20
C GLY A 629 22.69 -14.21 -12.68
N TRP A 630 22.46 -13.00 -13.17
CA TRP A 630 21.21 -12.62 -13.83
C TRP A 630 21.22 -13.13 -15.28
N ARG A 631 20.06 -13.45 -15.82
CA ARG A 631 19.86 -13.89 -17.20
C ARG A 631 18.90 -12.93 -17.89
N VAL A 632 19.47 -12.11 -18.77
CA VAL A 632 18.76 -11.15 -19.61
C VAL A 632 18.36 -11.86 -20.90
N ARG A 633 17.07 -11.86 -21.23
CA ARG A 633 16.53 -12.47 -22.44
C ARG A 633 15.68 -11.45 -23.19
N TYR A 634 15.92 -11.33 -24.50
CA TYR A 634 15.09 -10.53 -25.38
C TYR A 634 14.19 -11.42 -26.24
N TYR A 635 13.06 -10.88 -26.66
CA TYR A 635 12.10 -11.55 -27.54
C TYR A 635 11.53 -10.51 -28.52
N GLN A 636 11.38 -10.89 -29.79
CA GLN A 636 10.67 -10.08 -30.78
C GLN A 636 9.27 -10.66 -31.00
N LEU A 637 8.27 -9.79 -31.11
CA LEU A 637 6.87 -10.12 -31.32
C LEU A 637 6.33 -9.36 -32.52
N GLU A 638 5.79 -10.05 -33.51
CA GLU A 638 5.08 -9.43 -34.64
C GLU A 638 3.59 -9.43 -34.35
N LEU A 639 3.06 -8.24 -34.04
CA LEU A 639 1.76 -8.00 -33.42
C LEU A 639 1.04 -6.83 -34.11
N PRO A 640 0.77 -6.92 -35.42
CA PRO A 640 0.17 -5.82 -36.15
C PRO A 640 -1.19 -5.44 -35.56
N GLN A 641 -1.40 -4.15 -35.34
CA GLN A 641 -2.65 -3.56 -34.82
C GLN A 641 -3.25 -4.31 -33.61
N SER A 642 -2.40 -4.65 -32.65
CA SER A 642 -2.75 -5.45 -31.48
C SER A 642 -2.45 -4.70 -30.17
N ARG A 643 -3.11 -5.10 -29.09
CA ARG A 643 -3.09 -4.40 -27.80
C ARG A 643 -2.76 -5.39 -26.68
N VAL A 644 -1.75 -5.10 -25.86
CA VAL A 644 -1.38 -5.92 -24.71
C VAL A 644 -2.21 -5.49 -23.50
N THR A 645 -3.20 -6.30 -23.13
CA THR A 645 -4.21 -5.95 -22.11
C THR A 645 -3.85 -6.43 -20.69
N SER A 646 -2.98 -7.43 -20.59
CA SER A 646 -2.37 -7.80 -19.31
C SER A 646 -1.08 -8.61 -19.48
N VAL A 647 -0.17 -8.41 -18.53
CA VAL A 647 1.06 -9.20 -18.38
C VAL A 647 0.92 -10.08 -17.16
N SER A 648 1.20 -11.37 -17.33
CA SER A 648 1.21 -12.35 -16.25
C SER A 648 2.47 -13.19 -16.31
N VAL A 649 2.88 -13.78 -15.19
CA VAL A 649 3.99 -14.72 -15.09
C VAL A 649 3.50 -16.15 -14.85
N GLN A 650 4.36 -17.12 -15.15
CA GLN A 650 4.18 -18.51 -14.77
C GLN A 650 5.51 -19.15 -14.38
N ALA A 651 5.62 -19.65 -13.15
CA ALA A 651 6.74 -20.49 -12.74
C ALA A 651 6.68 -21.86 -13.44
N GLY A 652 7.82 -22.31 -13.96
CA GLY A 652 7.92 -23.56 -14.72
C GLY A 652 7.69 -24.79 -13.86
N LEU A 653 8.44 -24.89 -12.76
CA LEU A 653 8.41 -26.00 -11.81
C LEU A 653 7.52 -25.70 -10.59
N PRO A 654 6.89 -26.73 -9.98
CA PRO A 654 6.11 -26.62 -8.74
C PRO A 654 6.82 -26.05 -7.53
N GLN A 655 8.14 -26.18 -7.46
CA GLN A 655 8.95 -25.81 -6.30
C GLN A 655 10.10 -24.91 -6.72
N GLY A 656 10.56 -24.09 -5.78
CA GLY A 656 11.69 -23.19 -5.95
C GLY A 656 11.29 -21.81 -6.50
N PRO A 657 11.58 -20.72 -5.79
CA PRO A 657 11.32 -19.38 -6.30
C PRO A 657 12.30 -18.97 -7.40
N VAL A 658 11.90 -17.98 -8.19
CA VAL A 658 12.72 -17.33 -9.22
C VAL A 658 12.60 -15.81 -9.08
N LEU A 659 13.72 -15.10 -9.16
CA LEU A 659 13.72 -13.64 -9.11
C LEU A 659 13.43 -13.07 -10.50
N LEU A 660 12.48 -12.14 -10.58
CA LEU A 660 12.24 -11.27 -11.72
C LEU A 660 12.89 -9.90 -11.41
N GLY A 661 14.05 -9.67 -12.03
CA GLY A 661 14.88 -8.48 -11.80
C GLY A 661 14.55 -7.31 -12.72
N HIS A 662 13.95 -7.56 -13.88
CA HIS A 662 13.51 -6.54 -14.82
C HIS A 662 12.51 -7.11 -15.81
N PHE A 663 11.53 -6.29 -16.19
CA PHE A 663 10.61 -6.52 -17.29
C PHE A 663 10.44 -5.22 -18.08
N GLY A 664 10.55 -5.30 -19.40
CA GLY A 664 10.31 -4.18 -20.30
C GLY A 664 9.63 -4.59 -21.60
N LEU A 665 8.85 -3.67 -22.17
CA LEU A 665 8.26 -3.71 -23.51
C LEU A 665 8.59 -2.42 -24.25
N CYS A 666 9.02 -2.52 -25.50
CA CYS A 666 9.31 -1.40 -26.40
C CYS A 666 8.71 -1.68 -27.79
N ALA A 667 8.31 -0.64 -28.52
CA ALA A 667 7.83 -0.78 -29.89
C ALA A 667 9.01 -0.77 -30.87
N ARG A 668 9.11 -1.78 -31.73
CA ARG A 668 10.02 -1.76 -32.88
C ARG A 668 9.27 -1.17 -34.08
N ARG A 669 9.60 0.08 -34.40
CA ARG A 669 9.07 0.80 -35.57
C ARG A 669 9.96 0.49 -36.76
N VAL A 670 9.40 -0.07 -37.84
CA VAL A 670 10.16 -0.16 -39.09
C VAL A 670 10.28 1.26 -39.67
N PRO A 671 11.49 1.75 -40.02
CA PRO A 671 11.61 3.01 -40.72
C PRO A 671 10.85 2.89 -42.05
N ARG A 672 9.75 3.64 -42.21
CA ARG A 672 9.08 3.71 -43.51
C ARG A 672 10.13 4.11 -44.54
N SER A 673 10.41 3.23 -45.49
CA SER A 673 11.27 3.55 -46.61
C SER A 673 10.74 4.83 -47.24
N THR A 674 11.57 5.86 -47.35
CA THR A 674 11.25 7.05 -48.14
C THR A 674 11.08 6.58 -49.58
N ALA A 675 9.83 6.25 -49.94
CA ALA A 675 9.44 6.02 -51.31
C ALA A 675 9.84 7.29 -52.05
N SER A 676 10.71 7.12 -53.03
CA SER A 676 11.21 8.22 -53.82
C SER A 676 10.06 8.76 -54.66
N ASP A 677 9.41 9.83 -54.17
CA ASP A 677 8.55 10.68 -54.99
C ASP A 677 9.44 11.41 -56.00
N GLY A 678 9.80 10.66 -57.05
CA GLY A 678 10.50 11.14 -58.23
C GLY A 678 9.60 12.01 -59.10
N THR A 679 9.06 13.09 -58.54
CA THR A 679 8.46 14.17 -59.31
C THR A 679 9.54 15.15 -59.74
N SER A 680 10.21 14.80 -60.84
CA SER A 680 11.08 15.71 -61.57
C SER A 680 10.35 17.01 -61.92
N ARG A 681 10.80 18.14 -61.37
CA ARG A 681 10.47 19.47 -61.91
C ARG A 681 11.60 19.93 -62.81
N SER A 682 11.32 19.90 -64.11
CA SER A 682 11.88 20.80 -65.11
C SER A 682 10.83 21.84 -65.45
#